data_AF-A0A8H5E8A3-F1
#
_entry.id   AF-A0A8H5E8A3-F1
#
_cell.length_a   1.000
_cell.length_b   1.000
_cell.length_c   1.000
_cell.angle_alpha   90.00
_cell.angle_beta   90.00
_cell.angle_gamma   90.00
#
_symmetry.space_group_name_H-M   'P 1'
#
loop_
_entity.id
_entity.type
_entity.pdbx_description
1 polymer ?
#
loop_
_entity_poly.entity_id
_entity_poly.type
_entity_poly.pdbx_seq_one_letter_code
_entity_poly.pdbx_strand_id
1 'polypeptide(L)'
;MTSEWAGSKMTERLVRGGADVHARFTEYSLVLRLYDEPGHVVDNVNALHMGSFRSNFVALEPLLAHHRNAASALETVSSCDSRGSTPLHWATRNSLFNPGLQERAQNIKTTIDLLLDIDPAMVNIRDIVGNTALHYAAFYFSGNGRVFMPVFETLCGKGADASTRNNQGETPLHKIFAIANGTIDKQILSLLVAHGAKINDIDHAGNTPPHVAVRRLDNHDAIDFLIEEGADATIGNLKNETLVHIAASGYVFTPGLTERVEMQNGVLAILTKAGGIELMDLPNAKGNTPRQICKAHREKWREDEEKKSYLVIGCNATSIEDLSDQIATPHRPIIGPQVPDPGPDDDPKLQASLLFRNLNYELEVDCIRNKSTWWFRTYEGHCNWLKKGESGEGSIGSARPRDYQQCTYADGISKPRDGPNPRAISNAFFQRKKKIYYDHTPLLLGLIEFIMHDVTYSQDSIDAFIEVRMPKDEENFPLNTTLRVPRTASMLGTGTSRSNPRENVNMATTWLDISSLYGSTSYVAYRLRSKVDGKLLTQEVQSPGTTSKASYLPFNTMGVPTNTRPGVEPEDLFAGGDPRTNEDWLLLGIHTLLLREHNRLCDILRKQKPSWDDEQLYQTVRLIMSAKHALIANAYQMAYWTEDMPWPRDDGFPLYRQMFGENALEINPANTYPWPLVTKNGKPMTVSAEMAVVYRFHEFIIPSFPIKDQNNKTLWEQNLFDTSFNSTGFLDVGLERILAGALSSHIPNFKSGVDESFRSAGLYRGRPFDIVVSSIVHEREQGLPTFNQYFRAYNVQDPDVIVPIRDTWDKFSSDPEVIRDLKKLYKHPDDVDLVVGCQLDEESFPGTTVPKSALIISLFSLFGMGNSDRFSIGFAMMRCILVDRPWDCHPSNALEDLIWEQKPVPGFHNFRFYSDFWVKELDLPAHGTNLLWRLITENSEINCVQRSPLFPPDNDTNPILCSKEAGKVSSWAVLFSFFQITLSLSKQGPYSLVATVIITTGSGILAFMHYLGWRTSARRKT
;
A
#
# COMPACT_ATOMS: atom_id res chain seq x y z
N MET A 1 32.08 6.05 -5.04
CA MET A 1 30.93 5.15 -5.28
C MET A 1 30.91 3.98 -4.30
N THR A 2 31.91 3.07 -4.27
CA THR A 2 31.87 1.93 -3.33
C THR A 2 31.85 2.34 -1.86
N SER A 3 32.49 3.46 -1.48
CA SER A 3 32.43 4.00 -0.11
C SER A 3 31.02 4.36 0.38
N GLU A 4 30.03 4.43 -0.51
CA GLU A 4 28.63 4.69 -0.14
C GLU A 4 27.95 3.49 0.53
N TRP A 5 28.34 2.26 0.19
CA TRP A 5 27.59 1.04 0.57
C TRP A 5 28.46 -0.21 0.80
N ALA A 6 29.76 -0.17 0.50
CA ALA A 6 30.65 -1.31 0.69
C ALA A 6 30.96 -1.53 2.19
N GLY A 7 31.06 -2.80 2.60
CA GLY A 7 31.55 -3.17 3.92
C GLY A 7 33.09 -3.14 4.01
N SER A 8 33.61 -3.14 5.23
CA SER A 8 35.03 -2.92 5.55
C SER A 8 35.99 -3.83 4.77
N LYS A 9 35.70 -5.13 4.68
CA LYS A 9 36.51 -6.11 3.92
C LYS A 9 36.62 -5.81 2.43
N MET A 10 35.53 -5.34 1.82
CA MET A 10 35.54 -5.00 0.39
C MET A 10 36.37 -3.73 0.17
N THR A 11 36.16 -2.73 1.01
CA THR A 11 36.93 -1.48 0.97
C THR A 11 38.43 -1.74 1.16
N GLU A 12 38.81 -2.53 2.16
CA GLU A 12 40.20 -2.92 2.41
C GLU A 12 40.84 -3.62 1.20
N ARG A 13 40.11 -4.53 0.54
CA ARG A 13 40.59 -5.22 -0.67
C ARG A 13 40.80 -4.27 -1.84
N LEU A 14 39.90 -3.31 -2.03
CA LEU A 14 40.02 -2.32 -3.10
C LEU A 14 41.24 -1.42 -2.88
N VAL A 15 41.40 -0.92 -1.66
CA VAL A 15 42.55 -0.06 -1.32
C VAL A 15 43.86 -0.85 -1.46
N ARG A 16 43.93 -2.08 -0.93
CA ARG A 16 45.11 -2.97 -1.13
C ARG A 16 45.36 -3.33 -2.58
N GLY A 17 44.29 -3.39 -3.39
CA GLY A 17 44.34 -3.63 -4.83
C GLY A 17 44.81 -2.42 -5.65
N GLY A 18 45.16 -1.31 -5.00
CA GLY A 18 45.67 -0.10 -5.65
C GLY A 18 44.58 0.91 -6.05
N ALA A 19 43.37 0.80 -5.51
CA ALA A 19 42.34 1.83 -5.71
C ALA A 19 42.81 3.17 -5.15
N ASP A 20 42.73 4.21 -5.97
CA ASP A 20 43.12 5.56 -5.56
C ASP A 20 42.05 6.17 -4.64
N VAL A 21 42.37 6.27 -3.35
CA VAL A 21 41.50 6.88 -2.33
C VAL A 21 41.44 8.40 -2.43
N HIS A 22 42.37 9.01 -3.16
CA HIS A 22 42.45 10.45 -3.40
C HIS A 22 41.77 10.87 -4.71
N ALA A 23 41.26 9.90 -5.49
CA ALA A 23 40.53 10.18 -6.72
C ALA A 23 39.34 11.12 -6.46
N ARG A 24 39.26 12.19 -7.26
CA ARG A 24 38.22 13.21 -7.17
C ARG A 24 37.26 13.08 -8.35
N PHE A 25 35.97 13.18 -8.08
CA PHE A 25 34.93 13.25 -9.09
C PHE A 25 34.86 14.69 -9.64
N THR A 26 35.01 14.86 -10.95
CA THR A 26 34.83 16.14 -11.65
C THR A 26 33.50 16.13 -12.44
N GLU A 27 32.99 17.33 -12.72
CA GLU A 27 31.71 17.72 -13.37
C GLU A 27 30.94 16.63 -14.16
N TYR A 28 29.60 16.59 -13.99
CA TYR A 28 28.60 15.68 -14.63
C TYR A 28 28.42 14.26 -14.06
N SER A 29 29.12 13.87 -13.00
CA SER A 29 29.08 12.49 -12.49
C SER A 29 28.16 12.24 -11.28
N LEU A 30 27.69 13.27 -10.56
CA LEU A 30 26.83 13.12 -9.38
C LEU A 30 25.74 14.19 -9.33
N VAL A 31 24.47 13.77 -9.51
CA VAL A 31 23.29 14.61 -9.22
C VAL A 31 22.78 14.22 -7.82
N LEU A 32 23.26 14.91 -6.79
CA LEU A 32 22.75 14.77 -5.42
C LEU A 32 21.63 15.80 -5.19
N ARG A 33 20.43 15.35 -4.79
CA ARG A 33 19.35 16.26 -4.38
C ARG A 33 19.59 16.71 -2.93
N LEU A 34 20.30 17.82 -2.76
CA LEU A 34 20.46 18.50 -1.46
C LEU A 34 19.36 19.55 -1.29
N TYR A 35 18.72 19.62 -0.13
CA TYR A 35 17.59 20.52 0.15
C TYR A 35 17.95 22.00 0.17
N ASP A 36 19.18 22.31 0.58
CA ASP A 36 19.74 23.64 0.53
C ASP A 36 20.03 24.10 -0.92
N GLU A 37 20.00 23.20 -1.91
CA GLU A 37 20.59 23.44 -3.23
C GLU A 37 19.84 22.79 -4.41
N PRO A 38 18.66 23.33 -4.82
CA PRO A 38 18.04 22.94 -6.07
C PRO A 38 18.89 23.43 -7.26
N GLY A 39 19.64 22.53 -7.91
CA GLY A 39 20.25 22.77 -9.23
C GLY A 39 21.75 23.08 -9.27
N HIS A 40 22.51 22.93 -8.18
CA HIS A 40 23.97 23.05 -8.19
C HIS A 40 24.68 21.69 -8.32
N VAL A 41 25.72 21.64 -9.16
CA VAL A 41 26.62 20.47 -9.29
C VAL A 41 27.82 20.69 -8.36
N VAL A 42 28.12 19.72 -7.50
CA VAL A 42 29.30 19.75 -6.62
C VAL A 42 30.38 18.83 -7.21
N ASP A 43 31.54 19.39 -7.54
CA ASP A 43 32.73 18.67 -8.02
C ASP A 43 33.84 18.63 -6.95
N ASN A 44 34.97 17.97 -7.25
CA ASN A 44 36.09 17.74 -6.33
C ASN A 44 35.74 16.85 -5.12
N VAL A 45 34.66 16.08 -5.23
CA VAL A 45 34.21 15.12 -4.22
C VAL A 45 35.11 13.89 -4.27
N ASN A 46 35.51 13.34 -3.12
CA ASN A 46 36.28 12.09 -3.05
C ASN A 46 35.52 10.98 -2.29
N ALA A 47 36.15 9.82 -2.13
CA ALA A 47 35.55 8.67 -1.46
C ALA A 47 35.12 8.96 0.01
N LEU A 48 35.84 9.84 0.73
CA LEU A 48 35.51 10.22 2.10
C LEU A 48 34.25 11.08 2.17
N HIS A 49 34.10 12.06 1.26
CA HIS A 49 32.90 12.88 1.18
C HIS A 49 31.64 12.01 0.99
N MET A 50 31.69 11.06 0.04
CA MET A 50 30.58 10.15 -0.24
C MET A 50 30.28 9.18 0.89
N GLY A 51 31.32 8.59 1.50
CA GLY A 51 31.14 7.71 2.66
C GLY A 51 30.57 8.46 3.86
N SER A 52 30.99 9.73 4.05
CA SER A 52 30.49 10.59 5.12
C SER A 52 29.03 10.97 4.91
N PHE A 53 28.63 11.35 3.69
CA PHE A 53 27.24 11.68 3.36
C PHE A 53 26.27 10.50 3.52
N ARG A 54 26.75 9.27 3.36
CA ARG A 54 25.98 8.06 3.65
C ARG A 54 26.13 7.54 5.08
N SER A 55 27.00 8.17 5.89
CA SER A 55 27.36 7.72 7.24
C SER A 55 27.88 6.28 7.28
N ASN A 56 28.56 5.84 6.23
CA ASN A 56 29.14 4.50 6.13
C ASN A 56 30.49 4.44 6.85
N PHE A 57 30.49 4.57 8.17
CA PHE A 57 31.70 4.56 8.99
C PHE A 57 32.55 3.29 8.79
N VAL A 58 31.89 2.16 8.51
CA VAL A 58 32.53 0.87 8.24
C VAL A 58 33.41 0.89 6.97
N ALA A 59 33.06 1.70 5.97
CA ALA A 59 33.92 1.94 4.82
C ALA A 59 34.98 3.03 5.07
N LEU A 60 34.71 3.99 5.95
CA LEU A 60 35.64 5.08 6.25
C LEU A 60 36.86 4.59 7.03
N GLU A 61 36.70 3.67 7.99
CA GLU A 61 37.81 3.11 8.77
C GLU A 61 38.97 2.57 7.90
N PRO A 62 38.77 1.64 6.94
CA PRO A 62 39.84 1.14 6.10
C PRO A 62 40.38 2.17 5.09
N LEU A 63 39.58 3.17 4.70
CA LEU A 63 40.07 4.29 3.87
C LEU A 63 41.07 5.14 4.64
N LEU A 64 40.79 5.40 5.92
CA LEU A 64 41.64 6.19 6.81
C LEU A 64 42.83 5.38 7.35
N ALA A 65 42.71 4.05 7.47
CA ALA A 65 43.78 3.19 7.94
C ALA A 65 44.94 3.01 6.94
N HIS A 66 44.76 3.36 5.66
CA HIS A 66 45.77 3.18 4.61
C HIS A 66 46.68 4.38 4.37
N HIS A 67 46.60 5.42 5.22
CA HIS A 67 47.51 6.56 5.13
C HIS A 67 48.93 6.18 5.60
N ARG A 68 49.93 6.56 4.81
CA ARG A 68 51.35 6.21 5.07
C ARG A 68 51.89 6.85 6.37
N ASN A 69 51.25 7.90 6.88
CA ASN A 69 51.55 8.58 8.15
C ASN A 69 50.39 9.51 8.58
N ALA A 70 50.45 10.03 9.81
CA ALA A 70 49.43 10.92 10.38
C ALA A 70 49.21 12.23 9.59
N ALA A 71 50.25 12.76 8.94
CA ALA A 71 50.14 13.96 8.11
C ALA A 71 49.28 13.73 6.86
N SER A 72 49.40 12.56 6.23
CA SER A 72 48.57 12.16 5.08
C SER A 72 47.11 11.91 5.49
N ALA A 73 46.87 11.37 6.69
CA ALA A 73 45.52 11.22 7.22
C ALA A 73 44.85 12.58 7.45
N LEU A 74 45.57 13.52 8.06
CA LEU A 74 45.12 14.90 8.27
C LEU A 74 44.75 15.58 6.95
N GLU A 75 45.64 15.56 5.96
CA GLU A 75 45.38 16.13 4.64
C GLU A 75 44.13 15.55 3.95
N THR A 76 43.85 14.27 4.18
CA THR A 76 42.72 13.58 3.54
C THR A 76 41.39 13.91 4.21
N VAL A 77 41.33 13.93 5.55
CA VAL A 77 40.09 14.32 6.26
C VAL A 77 39.77 15.79 6.10
N SER A 78 40.78 16.66 5.95
CA SER A 78 40.61 18.10 5.71
C SER A 78 40.49 18.45 4.22
N SER A 79 40.35 17.46 3.34
CA SER A 79 40.09 17.70 1.92
C SER A 79 38.75 18.41 1.72
N CYS A 80 38.69 19.32 0.75
CA CYS A 80 37.46 20.05 0.43
C CYS A 80 36.99 19.75 -0.99
N ASP A 81 35.67 19.76 -1.17
CA ASP A 81 35.03 19.84 -2.48
C ASP A 81 35.20 21.25 -3.14
N SER A 82 34.60 21.46 -4.31
CA SER A 82 34.58 22.76 -5.03
C SER A 82 34.09 23.92 -4.19
N ARG A 83 33.34 23.63 -3.13
CA ARG A 83 32.70 24.59 -2.26
C ARG A 83 33.43 24.76 -0.96
N GLY A 84 34.61 24.18 -0.77
CA GLY A 84 35.28 24.25 0.52
C GLY A 84 34.62 23.36 1.58
N SER A 85 33.62 22.55 1.25
CA SER A 85 32.98 21.65 2.21
C SER A 85 33.87 20.44 2.43
N THR A 86 34.16 20.15 3.70
CA THR A 86 34.90 18.96 4.13
C THR A 86 33.98 17.73 4.25
N PRO A 87 34.51 16.50 4.40
CA PRO A 87 33.73 15.31 4.73
C PRO A 87 32.82 15.49 5.95
N LEU A 88 33.21 16.31 6.93
CA LEU A 88 32.38 16.63 8.09
C LEU A 88 31.10 17.39 7.70
N HIS A 89 31.18 18.35 6.78
CA HIS A 89 29.99 19.02 6.23
C HIS A 89 29.05 18.03 5.55
N TRP A 90 29.63 17.08 4.81
CA TRP A 90 28.88 16.03 4.11
C TRP A 90 28.18 15.07 5.09
N ALA A 91 28.82 14.69 6.19
CA ALA A 91 28.21 13.88 7.26
C ALA A 91 26.95 14.54 7.84
N THR A 92 26.94 15.87 7.91
CA THR A 92 25.81 16.66 8.45
C THR A 92 24.73 17.02 7.43
N ARG A 93 24.85 16.58 6.17
CA ARG A 93 23.87 16.82 5.09
C ARG A 93 23.07 15.55 4.69
N ASN A 94 23.17 14.46 5.45
CA ASN A 94 22.57 13.17 5.12
C ASN A 94 21.03 13.27 4.94
N SER A 95 20.50 12.58 3.92
CA SER A 95 19.08 12.62 3.51
C SER A 95 18.15 11.88 4.48
N LEU A 96 17.08 12.54 4.92
CA LEU A 96 16.12 12.04 5.93
C LEU A 96 15.23 10.84 5.49
N PHE A 97 15.29 10.35 4.24
CA PHE A 97 14.24 9.47 3.67
C PHE A 97 14.35 7.95 3.84
N ASN A 98 15.38 7.38 4.49
CA ASN A 98 15.40 5.93 4.75
C ASN A 98 14.77 5.57 6.10
N PRO A 99 14.18 4.36 6.23
CA PRO A 99 13.80 3.77 7.50
C PRO A 99 15.02 3.61 8.43
N GLY A 100 14.82 3.64 9.75
CA GLY A 100 15.87 3.47 10.76
C GLY A 100 16.53 4.76 11.28
N LEU A 101 15.73 5.77 11.67
CA LEU A 101 16.25 7.07 12.12
C LEU A 101 17.25 6.99 13.30
N GLN A 102 17.04 6.07 14.24
CA GLN A 102 17.96 5.89 15.38
C GLN A 102 19.33 5.34 14.95
N GLU A 103 19.35 4.28 14.14
CA GLU A 103 20.60 3.72 13.61
C GLU A 103 21.35 4.75 12.78
N ARG A 104 20.63 5.55 11.97
CA ARG A 104 21.23 6.64 11.21
C ARG A 104 21.86 7.70 12.10
N ALA A 105 21.17 8.16 13.14
CA ALA A 105 21.72 9.15 14.07
C ALA A 105 23.00 8.62 14.72
N GLN A 106 23.01 7.34 15.10
CA GLN A 106 24.20 6.67 15.62
C GLN A 106 25.34 6.58 14.59
N ASN A 107 25.03 6.26 13.33
CA ASN A 107 26.02 6.17 12.26
C ASN A 107 26.61 7.55 11.90
N ILE A 108 25.79 8.60 11.86
CA ILE A 108 26.24 9.99 11.68
C ILE A 108 27.15 10.39 12.84
N LYS A 109 26.71 10.17 14.08
CA LYS A 109 27.52 10.43 15.27
C LYS A 109 28.88 9.74 15.18
N THR A 110 28.89 8.44 14.89
CA THR A 110 30.12 7.64 14.79
C THR A 110 31.03 8.14 13.66
N THR A 111 30.45 8.58 12.55
CA THR A 111 31.20 9.19 11.44
C THR A 111 31.84 10.52 11.86
N ILE A 112 31.11 11.37 12.60
CA ILE A 112 31.61 12.64 13.14
C ILE A 112 32.75 12.40 14.12
N ASP A 113 32.58 11.45 15.05
CA ASP A 113 33.61 11.03 16.01
C ASP A 113 34.89 10.62 15.27
N LEU A 114 34.78 9.73 14.27
CA LEU A 114 35.91 9.25 13.48
C LEU A 114 36.68 10.38 12.77
N LEU A 115 35.98 11.35 12.18
CA LEU A 115 36.61 12.47 11.48
C LEU A 115 37.29 13.44 12.44
N LEU A 116 36.62 13.80 13.55
CA LEU A 116 37.11 14.77 14.52
C LEU A 116 38.18 14.20 15.47
N ASP A 117 38.25 12.87 15.62
CA ASP A 117 39.37 12.22 16.32
C ASP A 117 40.68 12.32 15.54
N ILE A 118 40.63 12.45 14.21
CA ILE A 118 41.80 12.66 13.35
C ILE A 118 42.17 14.14 13.28
N ASP A 119 41.18 15.01 13.03
CA ASP A 119 41.39 16.46 12.96
C ASP A 119 40.34 17.21 13.79
N PRO A 120 40.60 17.49 15.07
CA PRO A 120 39.68 18.27 15.88
C PRO A 120 39.50 19.71 15.37
N ALA A 121 40.47 20.25 14.63
CA ALA A 121 40.47 21.65 14.21
C ALA A 121 39.44 21.93 13.09
N MET A 122 38.94 20.90 12.39
CA MET A 122 37.99 21.11 11.29
C MET A 122 36.55 21.41 11.71
N VAL A 123 36.21 21.26 13.00
CA VAL A 123 34.83 21.37 13.51
C VAL A 123 34.16 22.71 13.16
N ASN A 124 34.95 23.78 13.02
CA ASN A 124 34.50 25.13 12.70
C ASN A 124 34.97 25.62 11.32
N ILE A 125 35.47 24.74 10.44
CA ILE A 125 35.76 25.14 9.05
C ILE A 125 34.48 25.63 8.40
N ARG A 126 34.63 26.69 7.60
CA ARG A 126 33.56 27.31 6.84
C ARG A 126 33.73 27.00 5.36
N ASP A 127 32.67 26.56 4.72
CA ASP A 127 32.61 26.40 3.28
C ASP A 127 32.53 27.78 2.56
N ILE A 128 32.41 27.80 1.24
CA ILE A 128 32.37 29.03 0.43
C ILE A 128 31.14 29.90 0.73
N VAL A 129 30.07 29.34 1.28
CA VAL A 129 28.89 30.10 1.74
C VAL A 129 29.00 30.48 3.21
N GLY A 130 30.10 30.10 3.87
CA GLY A 130 30.40 30.45 5.23
C GLY A 130 29.79 29.50 6.26
N ASN A 131 29.10 28.42 5.84
CA ASN A 131 28.46 27.48 6.74
C ASN A 131 29.49 26.52 7.35
N THR A 132 29.28 26.18 8.61
CA THR A 132 30.01 25.09 9.31
C THR A 132 29.18 23.81 9.30
N ALA A 133 29.75 22.68 9.74
CA ALA A 133 29.00 21.44 9.93
C ALA A 133 27.79 21.62 10.87
N LEU A 134 27.91 22.48 11.89
CA LEU A 134 26.80 22.78 12.80
C LEU A 134 25.65 23.54 12.12
N HIS A 135 25.94 24.38 11.11
CA HIS A 135 24.89 25.01 10.30
C HIS A 135 24.07 23.98 9.53
N TYR A 136 24.74 22.97 8.94
CA TYR A 136 24.05 21.90 8.22
C TYR A 136 23.30 20.97 9.16
N ALA A 137 23.88 20.59 10.31
CA ALA A 137 23.16 19.81 11.32
C ALA A 137 21.88 20.53 11.78
N ALA A 138 21.98 21.83 12.06
CA ALA A 138 20.83 22.68 12.41
C ALA A 138 19.76 22.70 11.31
N PHE A 139 20.15 22.74 10.04
CA PHE A 139 19.23 22.78 8.90
C PHE A 139 18.55 21.43 8.62
N TYR A 140 19.31 20.33 8.66
CA TYR A 140 18.85 19.00 8.24
C TYR A 140 18.23 18.18 9.37
N PHE A 141 18.63 18.36 10.63
CA PHE A 141 18.26 17.44 11.70
C PHE A 141 17.33 18.05 12.77
N SER A 142 17.13 19.36 12.79
CA SER A 142 16.36 20.07 13.84
C SER A 142 14.91 19.59 14.00
N GLY A 143 14.24 19.25 12.89
CA GLY A 143 12.85 18.78 12.90
C GLY A 143 12.64 17.39 13.51
N ASN A 144 13.72 16.65 13.81
CA ASN A 144 13.71 15.33 14.47
C ASN A 144 14.56 15.37 15.74
N GLY A 145 14.47 16.47 16.50
CA GLY A 145 15.47 16.86 17.47
C GLY A 145 15.88 15.75 18.45
N ARG A 146 14.91 15.04 19.06
CA ARG A 146 15.17 13.94 20.00
C ARG A 146 16.08 12.83 19.46
N VAL A 147 15.94 12.46 18.19
CA VAL A 147 16.70 11.35 17.60
C VAL A 147 18.12 11.79 17.24
N PHE A 148 18.27 13.03 16.78
CA PHE A 148 19.58 13.56 16.36
C PHE A 148 20.27 14.41 17.43
N MET A 149 19.71 14.53 18.64
CA MET A 149 20.38 15.14 19.80
C MET A 149 21.84 14.69 19.93
N PRO A 150 22.18 13.38 19.83
CA PRO A 150 23.56 12.94 19.96
C PRO A 150 24.52 13.54 18.92
N VAL A 151 24.03 13.91 17.73
CA VAL A 151 24.82 14.59 16.70
C VAL A 151 25.18 16.00 17.13
N PHE A 152 24.21 16.76 17.66
CA PHE A 152 24.46 18.11 18.17
C PHE A 152 25.36 18.10 19.39
N GLU A 153 25.11 17.20 20.34
CA GLU A 153 25.95 17.02 21.54
C GLU A 153 27.38 16.69 21.17
N THR A 154 27.58 15.82 20.17
CA THR A 154 28.93 15.43 19.71
C THR A 154 29.66 16.60 19.07
N LEU A 155 29.03 17.33 18.14
CA LEU A 155 29.65 18.50 17.50
C LEU A 155 29.99 19.58 18.53
N CYS A 156 29.04 19.93 19.40
CA CYS A 156 29.23 20.97 20.43
C CYS A 156 30.28 20.55 21.46
N GLY A 157 30.24 19.29 21.93
CA GLY A 157 31.23 18.72 22.84
C GLY A 157 32.64 18.63 22.25
N LYS A 158 32.76 18.59 20.92
CA LYS A 158 34.04 18.68 20.18
C LYS A 158 34.44 20.13 19.82
N GLY A 159 33.74 21.14 20.34
CA GLY A 159 34.11 22.55 20.22
C GLY A 159 33.47 23.29 19.04
N ALA A 160 32.36 22.80 18.49
CA ALA A 160 31.59 23.56 17.49
C ALA A 160 31.07 24.89 18.08
N ASP A 161 31.38 26.01 17.43
CA ASP A 161 31.01 27.35 17.87
C ASP A 161 29.67 27.78 17.23
N ALA A 162 28.63 27.80 18.06
CA ALA A 162 27.27 28.16 17.64
C ALA A 162 27.07 29.68 17.43
N SER A 163 28.08 30.51 17.69
CA SER A 163 28.09 31.95 17.38
C SER A 163 28.60 32.27 15.97
N THR A 164 29.19 31.28 15.28
CA THR A 164 29.75 31.45 13.94
C THR A 164 28.68 31.91 12.96
N ARG A 165 28.98 32.97 12.19
CA ARG A 165 28.09 33.51 11.16
C ARG A 165 28.53 33.09 9.77
N ASN A 166 27.58 32.63 8.96
CA ASN A 166 27.80 32.36 7.54
C ASN A 166 27.86 33.65 6.72
N ASN A 167 27.95 33.54 5.38
CA ASN A 167 28.07 34.71 4.49
C ASN A 167 26.76 35.50 4.34
N GLN A 168 25.65 35.00 4.89
CA GLN A 168 24.39 35.73 5.06
C GLN A 168 24.28 36.36 6.45
N GLY A 169 25.30 36.23 7.30
CA GLY A 169 25.28 36.68 8.69
C GLY A 169 24.49 35.76 9.63
N GLU A 170 23.98 34.64 9.14
CA GLU A 170 23.16 33.71 9.91
C GLU A 170 24.04 32.81 10.79
N THR A 171 23.60 32.57 12.02
CA THR A 171 24.18 31.57 12.94
C THR A 171 23.48 30.20 12.77
N PRO A 172 24.00 29.08 13.32
CA PRO A 172 23.28 27.81 13.35
C PRO A 172 21.87 27.93 13.96
N LEU A 173 21.69 28.82 14.95
CA LEU A 173 20.39 29.09 15.56
C LEU A 173 19.38 29.69 14.55
N HIS A 174 19.82 30.50 13.58
CA HIS A 174 18.96 30.93 12.48
C HIS A 174 18.54 29.76 11.59
N LYS A 175 19.50 28.86 11.26
CA LYS A 175 19.28 27.75 10.33
C LYS A 175 18.32 26.68 10.86
N ILE A 176 18.20 26.53 12.19
CA ILE A 176 17.24 25.60 12.81
C ILE A 176 15.81 25.74 12.26
N PHE A 177 15.40 26.98 11.95
CA PHE A 177 14.03 27.30 11.57
C PHE A 177 13.75 27.24 10.05
N ALA A 178 14.73 26.87 9.23
CA ALA A 178 14.63 26.99 7.77
C ALA A 178 13.83 25.87 7.07
N ILE A 179 13.90 24.62 7.53
CA ILE A 179 13.31 23.44 6.85
C ILE A 179 12.43 22.54 7.73
N ALA A 180 12.43 22.73 9.06
CA ALA A 180 11.96 21.71 10.01
C ALA A 180 10.51 21.22 9.78
N ASN A 181 10.27 20.15 9.01
CA ASN A 181 8.93 19.52 8.84
C ASN A 181 8.35 18.90 10.14
N GLY A 182 8.93 19.21 11.31
CA GLY A 182 8.53 18.77 12.64
C GLY A 182 8.80 19.84 13.71
N THR A 183 8.38 19.56 14.94
CA THR A 183 8.59 20.47 16.07
C THR A 183 10.07 20.53 16.46
N ILE A 184 10.54 21.74 16.74
CA ILE A 184 11.92 21.97 17.17
C ILE A 184 12.03 21.65 18.66
N ASP A 185 12.95 20.76 19.01
CA ASP A 185 13.20 20.42 20.41
C ASP A 185 13.93 21.57 21.13
N LYS A 186 13.36 22.03 22.25
CA LYS A 186 13.94 23.08 23.10
C LYS A 186 15.34 22.72 23.60
N GLN A 187 15.67 21.43 23.72
CA GLN A 187 17.00 20.99 24.12
C GLN A 187 18.08 21.35 23.10
N ILE A 188 17.77 21.35 21.79
CA ILE A 188 18.71 21.80 20.76
C ILE A 188 18.96 23.30 20.91
N LEU A 189 17.89 24.09 21.11
CA LEU A 189 18.00 25.53 21.31
C LEU A 189 18.87 25.85 22.54
N SER A 190 18.59 25.17 23.66
CA SER A 190 19.36 25.28 24.90
C SER A 190 20.84 24.94 24.69
N LEU A 191 21.11 23.86 23.96
CA LEU A 191 22.47 23.41 23.68
C LEU A 191 23.24 24.42 22.83
N LEU A 192 22.63 24.98 21.78
CA LEU A 192 23.28 26.01 20.96
C LEU A 192 23.57 27.29 21.73
N VAL A 193 22.62 27.73 22.58
CA VAL A 193 22.81 28.91 23.44
C VAL A 193 23.95 28.67 24.44
N ALA A 194 24.00 27.49 25.05
CA ALA A 194 25.09 27.09 25.93
C ALA A 194 26.47 27.07 25.24
N HIS A 195 26.50 26.87 23.92
CA HIS A 195 27.71 26.87 23.09
C HIS A 195 27.89 28.17 22.28
N GLY A 196 27.38 29.29 22.80
CA GLY A 196 27.73 30.63 22.35
C GLY A 196 26.75 31.30 21.39
N ALA A 197 25.69 30.62 20.93
CA ALA A 197 24.67 31.25 20.10
C ALA A 197 23.94 32.35 20.88
N LYS A 198 23.89 33.57 20.34
CA LYS A 198 23.12 34.65 20.94
C LYS A 198 21.75 34.74 20.27
N ILE A 199 20.70 34.80 21.10
CA ILE A 199 19.31 34.80 20.65
C ILE A 199 18.96 36.05 19.84
N ASN A 200 19.66 37.17 20.04
CA ASN A 200 19.43 38.43 19.36
C ASN A 200 20.51 38.77 18.32
N ASP A 201 21.32 37.80 17.89
CA ASP A 201 22.26 38.02 16.78
C ASP A 201 21.49 38.33 15.50
N ILE A 202 21.94 39.32 14.72
CA ILE A 202 21.30 39.71 13.46
C ILE A 202 22.04 39.15 12.24
N ASP A 203 21.27 38.66 11.27
CA ASP A 203 21.73 38.35 9.91
C ASP A 203 21.94 39.64 9.07
N HIS A 204 22.38 39.48 7.81
CA HIS A 204 22.57 40.62 6.90
C HIS A 204 21.28 41.35 6.51
N ALA A 205 20.11 40.75 6.72
CA ALA A 205 18.81 41.38 6.56
C ALA A 205 18.30 42.03 7.86
N GLY A 206 19.08 41.98 8.94
CA GLY A 206 18.72 42.48 10.26
C GLY A 206 17.76 41.57 11.03
N ASN A 207 17.50 40.35 10.54
CA ASN A 207 16.64 39.39 11.24
C ASN A 207 17.43 38.75 12.39
N THR A 208 16.79 38.61 13.55
CA THR A 208 17.28 37.73 14.63
C THR A 208 16.78 36.29 14.40
N PRO A 209 17.34 35.25 15.06
CA PRO A 209 16.78 33.89 14.98
C PRO A 209 15.27 33.84 15.31
N PRO A 210 14.76 34.57 16.32
CA PRO A 210 13.31 34.74 16.52
C PRO A 210 12.55 35.30 15.31
N HIS A 211 13.12 36.21 14.52
CA HIS A 211 12.46 36.69 13.28
C HIS A 211 12.28 35.56 12.26
N VAL A 212 13.20 34.61 12.22
CA VAL A 212 13.08 33.42 11.36
C VAL A 212 12.05 32.45 11.93
N ALA A 213 12.08 32.23 13.25
CA ALA A 213 11.17 31.32 13.95
C ALA A 213 9.69 31.68 13.74
N VAL A 214 9.33 32.97 13.89
CA VAL A 214 7.93 33.43 13.81
C VAL A 214 7.34 33.41 12.39
N ARG A 215 8.14 33.11 11.35
CA ARG A 215 7.62 32.86 10.00
C ARG A 215 6.71 31.63 9.96
N ARG A 216 6.94 30.67 10.87
CA ARG A 216 6.14 29.47 11.06
C ARG A 216 5.44 29.48 12.40
N LEU A 217 4.13 29.72 12.36
CA LEU A 217 3.35 29.95 13.57
C LEU A 217 3.07 28.65 14.35
N ASP A 218 3.26 27.49 13.74
CA ASP A 218 3.15 26.16 14.39
C ASP A 218 4.28 25.88 15.39
N ASN A 219 5.40 26.59 15.32
CA ASN A 219 6.54 26.46 16.24
C ASN A 219 6.39 27.29 17.53
N HIS A 220 5.16 27.49 18.00
CA HIS A 220 4.85 28.34 19.16
C HIS A 220 5.66 27.99 20.43
N ASP A 221 5.91 26.70 20.72
CA ASP A 221 6.74 26.28 21.85
C ASP A 221 8.19 26.76 21.76
N ALA A 222 8.77 26.76 20.57
CA ALA A 222 10.13 27.26 20.34
C ALA A 222 10.18 28.79 20.39
N ILE A 223 9.13 29.46 19.90
CA ILE A 223 8.99 30.92 19.99
C ILE A 223 8.89 31.35 21.45
N ASP A 224 8.03 30.70 22.24
CA ASP A 224 7.84 30.98 23.66
C ASP A 224 9.16 30.77 24.43
N PHE A 225 9.84 29.65 24.19
CA PHE A 225 11.16 29.39 24.78
C PHE A 225 12.20 30.46 24.43
N LEU A 226 12.28 30.91 23.18
CA LEU A 226 13.22 31.98 22.80
C LEU A 226 12.92 33.29 23.53
N ILE A 227 11.64 33.60 23.77
CA ILE A 227 11.22 34.78 24.54
C ILE A 227 11.60 34.62 26.02
N GLU A 228 11.39 33.44 26.61
CA GLU A 228 11.81 33.12 27.98
C GLU A 228 13.33 33.27 28.16
N GLU A 229 14.11 32.88 27.15
CA GLU A 229 15.57 33.00 27.13
C GLU A 229 16.07 34.41 26.74
N GLY A 230 15.17 35.40 26.59
CA GLY A 230 15.53 36.81 26.41
C GLY A 230 15.56 37.32 24.96
N ALA A 231 14.80 36.71 24.05
CA ALA A 231 14.55 37.28 22.73
C ALA A 231 13.85 38.64 22.84
N ASP A 232 14.42 39.65 22.18
CA ASP A 232 13.86 41.00 22.17
C ASP A 232 12.86 41.16 21.00
N ALA A 233 11.58 41.20 21.34
CA ALA A 233 10.49 41.37 20.37
C ALA A 233 10.39 42.79 19.77
N THR A 234 11.15 43.76 20.30
CA THR A 234 11.14 45.16 19.85
C THR A 234 12.15 45.45 18.74
N ILE A 235 13.12 44.56 18.53
CA ILE A 235 14.12 44.68 17.45
C ILE A 235 13.39 44.62 16.10
N GLY A 236 13.60 45.64 15.27
CA GLY A 236 13.18 45.65 13.86
C GLY A 236 14.32 45.25 12.94
N ASN A 237 14.03 44.46 11.92
CA ASN A 237 14.98 44.15 10.85
C ASN A 237 15.24 45.37 9.92
N LEU A 238 16.01 45.21 8.84
CA LEU A 238 16.31 46.31 7.91
C LEU A 238 15.08 46.89 7.18
N LYS A 239 13.92 46.23 7.25
CA LYS A 239 12.62 46.74 6.76
C LYS A 239 11.80 47.38 7.87
N ASN A 240 12.39 47.63 9.04
CA ASN A 240 11.71 48.02 10.27
C ASN A 240 10.57 47.05 10.65
N GLU A 241 10.68 45.77 10.27
CA GLU A 241 9.71 44.74 10.66
C GLU A 241 10.20 44.11 11.96
N THR A 242 9.44 44.30 13.05
CA THR A 242 9.63 43.59 14.32
C THR A 242 9.05 42.17 14.26
N LEU A 243 9.22 41.37 15.32
CA LEU A 243 8.66 40.01 15.37
C LEU A 243 7.14 39.97 15.11
N VAL A 244 6.39 40.96 15.61
CA VAL A 244 4.94 41.04 15.37
C VAL A 244 4.59 41.32 13.90
N HIS A 245 5.44 42.04 13.16
CA HIS A 245 5.24 42.26 11.73
C HIS A 245 5.39 40.95 10.94
N ILE A 246 6.44 40.18 11.26
CA ILE A 246 6.67 38.90 10.59
C ILE A 246 5.57 37.90 10.97
N ALA A 247 5.20 37.79 12.25
CA ALA A 247 4.11 36.92 12.71
C ALA A 247 2.75 37.29 12.07
N ALA A 248 2.49 38.58 11.86
CA ALA A 248 1.29 39.06 11.16
C ALA A 248 1.18 38.57 9.70
N SER A 249 2.28 38.11 9.10
CA SER A 249 2.31 37.49 7.76
C SER A 249 2.90 36.08 7.75
N GLY A 250 3.05 35.47 8.93
CA GLY A 250 3.57 34.11 9.10
C GLY A 250 2.60 33.08 8.55
N TYR A 251 3.12 31.92 8.16
CA TYR A 251 2.34 30.83 7.58
C TYR A 251 2.29 29.60 8.50
N VAL A 252 1.39 28.67 8.19
CA VAL A 252 1.26 27.37 8.85
C VAL A 252 1.05 26.28 7.79
N PHE A 253 1.73 25.14 7.91
CA PHE A 253 1.73 24.10 6.88
C PHE A 253 0.37 23.39 6.73
N THR A 254 -0.33 23.07 7.82
CA THR A 254 -1.61 22.34 7.78
C THR A 254 -2.54 22.60 8.98
N PRO A 255 -3.20 23.78 9.02
CA PRO A 255 -4.48 23.94 9.74
C PRO A 255 -5.57 24.57 8.85
N GLY A 256 -6.84 24.47 9.28
CA GLY A 256 -7.94 25.28 8.71
C GLY A 256 -7.79 26.78 9.02
N LEU A 257 -8.49 27.68 8.33
CA LEU A 257 -8.38 29.14 8.53
C LEU A 257 -8.55 29.55 9.98
N THR A 258 -9.51 28.95 10.70
CA THR A 258 -9.75 29.21 12.12
C THR A 258 -8.50 28.91 12.96
N GLU A 259 -7.92 27.73 12.79
CA GLU A 259 -6.71 27.30 13.50
C GLU A 259 -5.49 28.16 13.11
N ARG A 260 -5.34 28.55 11.84
CA ARG A 260 -4.28 29.48 11.40
C ARG A 260 -4.40 30.83 12.09
N VAL A 261 -5.63 31.35 12.19
CA VAL A 261 -5.93 32.61 12.87
C VAL A 261 -5.67 32.49 14.38
N GLU A 262 -6.04 31.37 15.00
CA GLU A 262 -5.78 31.10 16.41
C GLU A 262 -4.28 31.00 16.71
N MET A 263 -3.51 30.25 15.90
CA MET A 263 -2.06 30.17 16.05
C MET A 263 -1.40 31.54 15.84
N GLN A 264 -1.85 32.29 14.83
CA GLN A 264 -1.36 33.65 14.61
C GLN A 264 -1.66 34.56 15.80
N ASN A 265 -2.87 34.47 16.38
CA ASN A 265 -3.23 35.23 17.58
C ASN A 265 -2.39 34.80 18.78
N GLY A 266 -2.16 33.51 18.98
CA GLY A 266 -1.35 32.98 20.08
C GLY A 266 0.09 33.49 20.02
N VAL A 267 0.72 33.41 18.85
CA VAL A 267 2.08 33.96 18.65
C VAL A 267 2.10 35.48 18.85
N LEU A 268 1.13 36.22 18.28
CA LEU A 268 1.04 37.67 18.49
C LEU A 268 0.84 38.02 19.97
N ALA A 269 0.08 37.24 20.74
CA ALA A 269 -0.12 37.43 22.16
C ALA A 269 1.18 37.21 22.97
N ILE A 270 1.95 36.17 22.66
CA ILE A 270 3.27 35.94 23.26
C ILE A 270 4.19 37.14 23.00
N LEU A 271 4.26 37.60 21.76
CA LEU A 271 5.14 38.70 21.36
C LEU A 271 4.72 40.05 21.95
N THR A 272 3.42 40.36 21.99
CA THR A 272 2.90 41.60 22.58
C THR A 272 2.95 41.60 24.10
N LYS A 273 2.85 40.43 24.74
CA LYS A 273 3.12 40.28 26.17
C LYS A 273 4.59 40.59 26.49
N ALA A 274 5.52 40.18 25.63
CA ALA A 274 6.95 40.41 25.82
C ALA A 274 7.39 41.84 25.46
N GLY A 275 6.91 42.39 24.35
CA GLY A 275 7.37 43.67 23.79
C GLY A 275 6.38 44.85 23.88
N GLY A 276 5.18 44.62 24.42
CA GLY A 276 4.11 45.63 24.54
C GLY A 276 3.13 45.62 23.37
N ILE A 277 1.86 45.97 23.65
CA ILE A 277 0.78 45.99 22.65
C ILE A 277 0.98 47.07 21.58
N GLU A 278 1.67 48.17 21.93
CA GLU A 278 2.01 49.30 21.04
C GLU A 278 2.75 48.84 19.77
N LEU A 279 3.46 47.71 19.84
CA LEU A 279 4.16 47.13 18.69
C LEU A 279 3.21 46.81 17.52
N MET A 280 1.92 46.54 17.80
CA MET A 280 0.90 46.27 16.77
C MET A 280 0.53 47.50 15.93
N ASP A 281 0.91 48.69 16.40
CA ASP A 281 0.56 49.97 15.80
C ASP A 281 1.78 50.69 15.20
N LEU A 282 2.98 50.11 15.32
CA LEU A 282 4.20 50.61 14.69
C LEU A 282 4.21 50.31 13.18
N PRO A 283 4.48 51.30 12.31
CA PRO A 283 4.60 51.06 10.88
C PRO A 283 5.99 50.52 10.51
N ASN A 284 6.04 49.54 9.61
CA ASN A 284 7.29 49.12 8.97
C ASN A 284 7.76 50.15 7.92
N ALA A 285 8.86 49.86 7.21
CA ALA A 285 9.41 50.73 6.17
C ALA A 285 8.45 51.03 5.00
N LYS A 286 7.39 50.22 4.82
CA LYS A 286 6.33 50.45 3.82
C LYS A 286 5.15 51.24 4.37
N GLY A 287 5.19 51.66 5.64
CA GLY A 287 4.09 52.36 6.31
C GLY A 287 2.97 51.45 6.81
N ASN A 288 3.12 50.12 6.72
CA ASN A 288 2.08 49.19 7.14
C ASN A 288 2.28 48.76 8.59
N THR A 289 1.22 48.79 9.39
CA THR A 289 1.25 48.27 10.77
C THR A 289 1.00 46.76 10.78
N PRO A 290 1.41 46.02 11.84
CA PRO A 290 1.11 44.59 11.99
C PRO A 290 -0.39 44.30 11.90
N ARG A 291 -1.27 45.18 12.40
CA ARG A 291 -2.73 45.03 12.24
C ARG A 291 -3.17 45.04 10.78
N GLN A 292 -2.61 45.95 9.97
CA GLN A 292 -2.92 46.04 8.54
C GLN A 292 -2.39 44.82 7.78
N ILE A 293 -1.15 44.39 8.09
CA ILE A 293 -0.54 43.19 7.50
C ILE A 293 -1.36 41.95 7.85
N CYS A 294 -1.72 41.80 9.12
CA CYS A 294 -2.53 40.69 9.63
C CYS A 294 -3.90 40.64 8.95
N LYS A 295 -4.58 41.79 8.80
CA LYS A 295 -5.85 41.88 8.09
C LYS A 295 -5.71 41.40 6.64
N ALA A 296 -4.75 41.96 5.90
CA ALA A 296 -4.53 41.61 4.49
C ALA A 296 -4.11 40.13 4.32
N HIS A 297 -3.29 39.59 5.22
CA HIS A 297 -2.86 38.19 5.16
C HIS A 297 -4.02 37.22 5.44
N ARG A 298 -4.89 37.55 6.41
CA ARG A 298 -6.11 36.78 6.70
C ARG A 298 -7.14 36.87 5.59
N GLU A 299 -7.26 38.02 4.92
CA GLU A 299 -8.05 38.16 3.70
C GLU A 299 -7.53 37.23 2.61
N LYS A 300 -6.20 37.16 2.41
CA LYS A 300 -5.61 36.19 1.48
C LYS A 300 -5.89 34.74 1.88
N TRP A 301 -5.77 34.38 3.16
CA TRP A 301 -6.14 33.02 3.62
C TRP A 301 -7.61 32.71 3.39
N ARG A 302 -8.51 33.69 3.61
CA ARG A 302 -9.93 33.57 3.28
C ARG A 302 -10.14 33.37 1.78
N GLU A 303 -9.53 34.18 0.93
CA GLU A 303 -9.62 34.02 -0.53
C GLU A 303 -9.06 32.68 -1.00
N ASP A 304 -7.99 32.18 -0.39
CA ASP A 304 -7.40 30.88 -0.73
C ASP A 304 -8.30 29.71 -0.27
N GLU A 305 -9.00 29.85 0.86
CA GLU A 305 -10.04 28.89 1.29
C GLU A 305 -11.31 29.01 0.48
N GLU A 306 -11.75 30.22 0.15
CA GLU A 306 -12.89 30.47 -0.71
C GLU A 306 -12.58 29.97 -2.12
N LYS A 307 -11.38 30.11 -2.67
CA LYS A 307 -11.01 29.49 -3.97
C LYS A 307 -11.03 27.96 -3.91
N LYS A 308 -10.65 27.38 -2.77
CA LYS A 308 -10.84 25.93 -2.52
C LYS A 308 -12.32 25.57 -2.40
N SER A 309 -13.15 26.47 -1.85
CA SER A 309 -14.61 26.35 -1.77
C SER A 309 -15.33 26.71 -3.08
N TYR A 310 -14.76 27.52 -3.98
CA TYR A 310 -15.34 27.87 -5.29
C TYR A 310 -15.03 26.80 -6.34
N LEU A 311 -14.04 25.94 -6.09
CA LEU A 311 -13.91 24.64 -6.74
C LEU A 311 -14.96 23.62 -6.26
N VAL A 312 -15.64 23.92 -5.14
CA VAL A 312 -16.64 23.08 -4.49
C VAL A 312 -17.90 23.92 -4.19
N ILE A 313 -18.68 24.19 -5.25
CA ILE A 313 -20.10 24.66 -5.26
C ILE A 313 -20.30 26.11 -5.70
N GLY A 314 -20.99 26.25 -6.84
CA GLY A 314 -21.85 27.41 -7.08
C GLY A 314 -22.11 27.80 -8.52
N CYS A 315 -23.03 27.12 -9.21
CA CYS A 315 -24.07 27.89 -9.89
C CYS A 315 -25.06 28.36 -8.80
N ASN A 316 -24.86 29.62 -8.40
CA ASN A 316 -25.71 30.60 -7.70
C ASN A 316 -27.07 30.20 -7.08
N ALA A 317 -27.30 30.67 -5.84
CA ALA A 317 -28.18 31.83 -5.60
C ALA A 317 -28.05 32.41 -4.17
N THR A 318 -27.67 33.70 -4.13
CA THR A 318 -28.17 34.83 -3.31
C THR A 318 -28.08 34.86 -1.77
N SER A 319 -27.29 35.86 -1.36
CA SER A 319 -27.26 36.64 -0.10
C SER A 319 -26.75 35.97 1.18
N ILE A 320 -25.57 36.48 1.56
CA ILE A 320 -24.86 36.36 2.84
C ILE A 320 -25.69 37.03 3.93
N GLU A 321 -26.17 36.28 4.93
CA GLU A 321 -26.51 36.87 6.24
C GLU A 321 -26.75 35.91 7.42
N ASP A 322 -26.60 34.59 7.29
CA ASP A 322 -26.95 33.67 8.37
C ASP A 322 -25.75 32.95 9.03
N LEU A 323 -25.78 32.92 10.37
CA LEU A 323 -25.12 32.00 11.30
C LEU A 323 -23.82 32.47 11.98
N SER A 324 -23.92 33.62 12.66
CA SER A 324 -23.34 33.75 13.99
C SER A 324 -24.22 33.01 15.00
N ASP A 325 -23.74 31.91 15.56
CA ASP A 325 -23.81 31.55 16.98
C ASP A 325 -23.62 30.05 17.17
N GLN A 326 -22.75 29.70 18.12
CA GLN A 326 -22.33 28.36 18.56
C GLN A 326 -21.11 27.78 17.81
N ILE A 327 -19.92 27.89 18.40
CA ILE A 327 -19.37 26.85 19.29
C ILE A 327 -18.04 27.34 19.87
N ALA A 328 -17.94 27.22 21.18
CA ALA A 328 -16.73 27.35 21.96
C ALA A 328 -15.81 26.13 21.76
N THR A 329 -14.51 26.41 21.68
CA THR A 329 -13.32 25.53 21.84
C THR A 329 -13.12 24.35 20.87
N PRO A 330 -11.92 24.26 20.25
CA PRO A 330 -11.17 23.00 20.35
C PRO A 330 -9.65 23.15 20.49
N HIS A 331 -9.10 22.04 20.98
CA HIS A 331 -7.72 21.71 21.31
C HIS A 331 -6.93 21.15 20.11
N ARG A 332 -5.61 21.42 20.12
CA ARG A 332 -4.45 20.53 19.84
C ARG A 332 -4.19 19.95 18.42
N PRO A 333 -2.90 19.62 18.11
CA PRO A 333 -2.35 19.49 16.76
C PRO A 333 -2.48 18.08 16.15
N ILE A 334 -2.59 18.02 14.82
CA ILE A 334 -2.68 16.78 14.04
C ILE A 334 -1.26 16.23 13.78
N ILE A 335 -0.98 15.07 14.38
CA ILE A 335 0.18 14.21 14.14
C ILE A 335 -0.02 13.51 12.77
N GLY A 336 1.04 13.22 11.98
CA GLY A 336 0.94 12.17 10.95
C GLY A 336 0.35 10.91 11.59
N PRO A 337 -0.39 10.02 10.90
CA PRO A 337 -1.22 9.03 11.58
C PRO A 337 -0.38 8.41 12.68
N GLN A 338 -0.75 8.73 13.92
CA GLN A 338 -0.14 8.10 15.06
C GLN A 338 -0.32 6.61 14.79
N VAL A 339 0.55 5.80 15.40
CA VAL A 339 0.05 4.60 16.08
C VAL A 339 -1.49 4.69 16.20
N PRO A 340 -2.29 3.91 15.42
CA PRO A 340 -3.73 3.99 15.48
C PRO A 340 -4.14 4.11 16.93
N ASP A 341 -4.87 5.18 17.26
CA ASP A 341 -5.31 5.44 18.63
C ASP A 341 -5.84 4.11 19.18
N PRO A 342 -5.26 3.57 20.27
CA PRO A 342 -5.54 2.22 20.76
C PRO A 342 -7.01 2.02 21.22
N GLY A 343 -7.96 2.83 20.76
CA GLY A 343 -9.17 3.08 21.51
C GLY A 343 -8.79 3.38 22.97
N PRO A 344 -9.67 3.12 23.93
CA PRO A 344 -9.30 3.25 25.33
C PRO A 344 -8.22 2.20 25.66
N ASP A 345 -6.98 2.65 25.84
CA ASP A 345 -5.89 1.92 26.54
C ASP A 345 -6.32 1.50 27.96
N ASP A 346 -7.41 2.10 28.46
CA ASP A 346 -7.98 1.90 29.79
C ASP A 346 -9.10 0.84 29.86
N ASP A 347 -9.28 -0.06 28.88
CA ASP A 347 -9.97 -1.32 29.19
C ASP A 347 -8.95 -2.30 29.79
N PRO A 348 -8.88 -2.45 31.14
CA PRO A 348 -7.89 -3.30 31.79
C PRO A 348 -8.07 -4.79 31.41
N LYS A 349 -9.13 -5.12 30.66
CA LYS A 349 -9.49 -6.46 30.21
C LYS A 349 -8.90 -6.85 28.85
N LEU A 350 -8.38 -5.92 28.03
CA LEU A 350 -8.01 -6.17 26.62
C LEU A 350 -6.50 -6.05 26.33
N GLN A 351 -5.66 -6.65 27.19
CA GLN A 351 -4.21 -6.72 26.95
C GLN A 351 -3.87 -7.80 25.90
N ALA A 352 -3.00 -7.46 24.94
CA ALA A 352 -2.53 -8.40 23.91
C ALA A 352 -1.96 -9.70 24.50
N SER A 353 -1.19 -9.58 25.59
CA SER A 353 -0.64 -10.73 26.32
C SER A 353 -1.73 -11.66 26.85
N LEU A 354 -2.88 -11.14 27.29
CA LEU A 354 -4.03 -11.93 27.73
C LEU A 354 -4.80 -12.53 26.55
N LEU A 355 -4.97 -11.76 25.46
CA LEU A 355 -5.67 -12.20 24.24
C LEU A 355 -4.94 -13.35 23.55
N PHE A 356 -3.61 -13.35 23.60
CA PHE A 356 -2.75 -14.25 22.84
C PHE A 356 -1.97 -15.25 23.71
N ARG A 357 -2.26 -15.34 25.02
CA ARG A 357 -1.54 -16.22 25.96
C ARG A 357 -1.56 -17.72 25.61
N ASN A 358 -2.50 -18.16 24.78
CA ASN A 358 -2.68 -19.55 24.41
C ASN A 358 -1.94 -19.95 23.11
N LEU A 359 -1.18 -19.05 22.50
CA LEU A 359 -0.48 -19.32 21.24
C LEU A 359 0.64 -20.36 21.33
N ASN A 360 1.04 -20.78 22.53
CA ASN A 360 2.10 -21.77 22.77
C ASN A 360 3.44 -21.46 22.07
N TYR A 361 3.73 -20.19 21.81
CA TYR A 361 5.03 -19.69 21.37
C TYR A 361 5.31 -18.29 21.94
N GLU A 362 6.57 -17.87 21.95
CA GLU A 362 6.95 -16.53 22.40
C GLU A 362 6.46 -15.47 21.39
N LEU A 363 5.80 -14.42 21.89
CA LEU A 363 5.24 -13.36 21.06
C LEU A 363 6.29 -12.29 20.74
N GLU A 364 6.23 -11.73 19.53
CA GLU A 364 7.04 -10.59 19.16
C GLU A 364 6.58 -9.34 19.91
N VAL A 365 7.46 -8.75 20.71
CA VAL A 365 7.11 -7.68 21.65
C VAL A 365 6.60 -6.45 20.92
N ASP A 366 7.20 -6.11 19.79
CA ASP A 366 6.84 -4.94 19.01
C ASP A 366 5.45 -5.08 18.36
N CYS A 367 5.01 -6.31 18.10
CA CYS A 367 3.67 -6.58 17.57
C CYS A 367 2.56 -6.50 18.61
N ILE A 368 2.87 -6.71 19.90
CA ILE A 368 1.88 -6.78 20.98
C ILE A 368 1.88 -5.56 21.90
N ARG A 369 2.95 -4.77 21.90
CA ARG A 369 3.10 -3.59 22.77
C ARG A 369 2.06 -2.52 22.45
N ASN A 370 1.75 -2.36 21.17
CA ASN A 370 0.90 -1.31 20.68
C ASN A 370 -0.40 -1.91 20.14
N LYS A 371 -1.57 -1.48 20.65
CA LYS A 371 -2.85 -2.00 20.16
C LYS A 371 -2.99 -1.91 18.66
N SER A 372 -2.51 -0.81 18.12
CA SER A 372 -2.61 -0.48 16.71
C SER A 372 -2.05 -1.55 15.77
N THR A 373 -1.00 -2.28 16.19
CA THR A 373 -0.29 -3.28 15.36
C THR A 373 -0.95 -4.66 15.41
N TRP A 374 -1.72 -4.96 16.46
CA TRP A 374 -2.45 -6.22 16.55
C TRP A 374 -3.95 -6.07 16.28
N TRP A 375 -4.51 -4.87 16.44
CA TRP A 375 -5.93 -4.56 16.24
C TRP A 375 -6.30 -4.22 14.80
N PHE A 376 -5.38 -3.59 14.07
CA PHE A 376 -5.49 -3.30 12.65
C PHE A 376 -4.35 -3.97 11.89
N ARG A 377 -4.54 -4.20 10.58
CA ARG A 377 -3.45 -4.66 9.70
C ARG A 377 -2.44 -3.53 9.53
N THR A 378 -1.15 -3.84 9.63
CA THR A 378 -0.10 -2.92 9.19
C THR A 378 -0.17 -2.74 7.66
N TYR A 379 0.45 -1.69 7.13
CA TYR A 379 0.49 -1.47 5.67
C TYR A 379 1.47 -2.41 5.00
N GLU A 380 2.54 -2.74 5.72
CA GLU A 380 3.64 -3.56 5.25
C GLU A 380 3.35 -5.07 5.38
N GLY A 381 2.23 -5.47 6.00
CA GLY A 381 1.87 -6.87 6.23
C GLY A 381 2.56 -7.52 7.43
N HIS A 382 3.36 -6.76 8.18
CA HIS A 382 4.03 -7.16 9.42
C HIS A 382 3.03 -7.42 10.56
N CYS A 383 3.41 -8.25 11.54
CA CYS A 383 2.57 -8.60 12.70
C CYS A 383 1.24 -9.31 12.36
N ASN A 384 1.11 -9.87 11.15
CA ASN A 384 0.07 -10.84 10.89
C ASN A 384 0.36 -12.13 11.68
N TRP A 385 1.58 -12.64 11.52
CA TRP A 385 2.17 -13.67 12.37
C TRP A 385 2.81 -13.05 13.60
N LEU A 386 2.46 -13.53 14.80
CA LEU A 386 2.86 -12.90 16.07
C LEU A 386 4.07 -13.57 16.73
N LYS A 387 4.61 -14.65 16.13
CA LYS A 387 5.71 -15.42 16.71
C LYS A 387 7.02 -14.64 16.61
N LYS A 388 7.75 -14.59 17.73
CA LYS A 388 9.03 -13.88 17.85
C LYS A 388 10.04 -14.36 16.80
N GLY A 389 10.66 -13.40 16.11
CA GLY A 389 11.63 -13.67 15.03
C GLY A 389 11.01 -14.11 13.70
N GLU A 390 9.68 -14.26 13.61
CA GLU A 390 8.96 -14.64 12.39
C GLU A 390 7.86 -13.61 12.02
N SER A 391 7.76 -12.48 12.73
CA SER A 391 6.69 -11.49 12.52
C SER A 391 6.71 -10.79 11.16
N GLY A 392 7.83 -10.89 10.43
CA GLY A 392 8.00 -10.39 9.06
C GLY A 392 7.55 -11.34 7.95
N GLU A 393 7.13 -12.56 8.28
CA GLU A 393 6.65 -13.51 7.27
C GLU A 393 5.42 -12.94 6.54
N GLY A 394 5.46 -12.93 5.21
CA GLY A 394 4.40 -12.38 4.37
C GLY A 394 4.37 -10.85 4.26
N SER A 395 5.33 -10.14 4.86
CA SER A 395 5.46 -8.68 4.72
C SER A 395 6.05 -8.29 3.37
N ILE A 396 5.83 -7.06 2.93
CA ILE A 396 6.59 -6.46 1.83
C ILE A 396 8.10 -6.56 2.12
N GLY A 397 8.89 -6.93 1.10
CA GLY A 397 10.33 -7.12 1.23
C GLY A 397 10.73 -8.54 1.65
N SER A 398 9.77 -9.42 1.99
CA SER A 398 10.04 -10.82 2.33
C SER A 398 10.40 -11.66 1.09
N ALA A 399 11.16 -12.73 1.29
CA ALA A 399 11.43 -13.72 0.23
C ALA A 399 10.14 -14.47 -0.12
N ARG A 400 9.94 -14.77 -1.40
CA ARG A 400 8.92 -15.74 -1.81
C ARG A 400 9.39 -17.15 -1.45
N PRO A 401 8.65 -17.91 -0.63
CA PRO A 401 9.00 -19.29 -0.38
C PRO A 401 8.91 -20.12 -1.66
N ARG A 402 9.65 -21.23 -1.65
CA ARG A 402 9.57 -22.28 -2.67
C ARG A 402 8.66 -23.37 -2.18
N ASP A 403 7.73 -23.79 -3.02
CA ASP A 403 6.95 -24.98 -2.76
C ASP A 403 7.89 -26.19 -2.62
N TYR A 404 7.69 -26.95 -1.55
CA TYR A 404 8.52 -28.10 -1.17
C TYR A 404 10.04 -27.81 -1.06
N GLN A 405 10.44 -26.55 -0.85
CA GLN A 405 11.83 -26.10 -0.71
C GLN A 405 12.73 -26.45 -1.92
N GLN A 406 12.16 -26.48 -3.13
CA GLN A 406 12.90 -26.80 -4.34
C GLN A 406 13.65 -25.58 -4.90
N CYS A 407 14.92 -25.77 -5.25
CA CYS A 407 15.74 -24.74 -5.91
C CYS A 407 16.56 -25.36 -7.04
N THR A 408 16.35 -24.91 -8.29
CA THR A 408 16.83 -25.62 -9.49
C THR A 408 17.72 -24.76 -10.40
N TYR A 409 18.45 -23.80 -9.82
CA TYR A 409 19.47 -23.04 -10.55
C TYR A 409 20.53 -23.94 -11.20
N ALA A 410 21.02 -23.56 -12.38
CA ALA A 410 21.98 -24.37 -13.14
C ALA A 410 23.32 -24.57 -12.41
N ASP A 411 23.75 -23.58 -11.61
CA ASP A 411 24.92 -23.65 -10.73
C ASP A 411 24.58 -24.08 -9.29
N GLY A 412 23.28 -24.23 -8.99
CA GLY A 412 22.72 -24.39 -7.66
C GLY A 412 22.76 -23.11 -6.80
N ILE A 413 23.03 -21.94 -7.40
CA ILE A 413 23.22 -20.68 -6.67
C ILE A 413 22.31 -19.58 -7.22
N SER A 414 22.47 -19.19 -8.48
CA SER A 414 21.76 -18.00 -9.02
C SER A 414 21.66 -17.97 -10.55
N LYS A 415 22.39 -18.86 -11.25
CA LYS A 415 22.41 -18.92 -12.70
C LYS A 415 21.07 -19.49 -13.19
N PRO A 416 20.34 -18.79 -14.07
CA PRO A 416 19.09 -19.28 -14.64
C PRO A 416 19.22 -20.70 -15.17
N ARG A 417 18.18 -21.51 -15.00
CA ARG A 417 18.13 -22.89 -15.50
C ARG A 417 18.31 -22.92 -17.02
N ASP A 418 19.10 -23.86 -17.52
CA ASP A 418 19.30 -24.07 -18.95
C ASP A 418 18.00 -24.62 -19.59
N GLY A 419 17.75 -24.30 -20.87
CA GLY A 419 16.58 -24.78 -21.59
C GLY A 419 16.51 -24.29 -23.04
N PRO A 420 15.53 -24.76 -23.83
CA PRO A 420 15.33 -24.32 -25.20
C PRO A 420 15.04 -22.82 -25.31
N ASN A 421 15.18 -22.26 -26.51
CA ASN A 421 14.88 -20.86 -26.77
C ASN A 421 13.42 -20.52 -26.36
N PRO A 422 13.19 -19.57 -25.42
CA PRO A 422 11.85 -19.23 -24.94
C PRO A 422 10.87 -18.80 -26.03
N ARG A 423 11.34 -18.09 -27.07
CA ARG A 423 10.48 -17.68 -28.19
C ARG A 423 10.06 -18.86 -29.06
N ALA A 424 10.95 -19.83 -29.28
CA ALA A 424 10.59 -21.05 -29.98
C ALA A 424 9.52 -21.87 -29.23
N ILE A 425 9.60 -21.91 -27.90
CA ILE A 425 8.61 -22.55 -27.02
C ILE A 425 7.28 -21.80 -27.08
N SER A 426 7.32 -20.47 -26.99
CA SER A 426 6.18 -19.58 -27.15
C SER A 426 5.44 -19.94 -28.45
N ASN A 427 6.14 -19.93 -29.60
CA ASN A 427 5.57 -20.25 -30.91
C ASN A 427 4.99 -21.67 -30.99
N ALA A 428 5.60 -22.65 -30.35
CA ALA A 428 5.18 -24.05 -30.43
C ALA A 428 3.91 -24.35 -29.59
N PHE A 429 3.84 -23.85 -28.35
CA PHE A 429 2.87 -24.35 -27.37
C PHE A 429 1.85 -23.32 -26.87
N PHE A 430 2.10 -22.03 -27.07
CA PHE A 430 1.24 -20.96 -26.54
C PHE A 430 0.57 -20.11 -27.62
N GLN A 431 0.84 -20.38 -28.90
CA GLN A 431 0.17 -19.67 -29.98
C GLN A 431 -1.33 -20.02 -30.01
N ARG A 432 -2.19 -19.00 -30.00
CA ARG A 432 -3.62 -19.17 -30.17
C ARG A 432 -3.98 -19.56 -31.60
N LYS A 433 -4.08 -20.86 -31.85
CA LYS A 433 -4.54 -21.42 -33.14
C LYS A 433 -6.07 -21.41 -33.27
N LYS A 434 -6.79 -21.61 -32.16
CA LYS A 434 -8.26 -21.64 -32.11
C LYS A 434 -8.76 -20.97 -30.82
N LYS A 435 -9.75 -20.09 -30.94
CA LYS A 435 -10.47 -19.55 -29.78
C LYS A 435 -11.51 -20.56 -29.32
N ILE A 436 -11.35 -21.04 -28.10
CA ILE A 436 -12.36 -21.82 -27.39
C ILE A 436 -12.88 -20.90 -26.30
N TYR A 437 -14.10 -20.40 -26.47
CA TYR A 437 -14.67 -19.48 -25.50
C TYR A 437 -14.94 -20.19 -24.18
N TYR A 438 -14.67 -19.46 -23.11
CA TYR A 438 -15.04 -19.78 -21.77
C TYR A 438 -16.31 -19.00 -21.42
N ASP A 439 -17.17 -19.56 -20.57
CA ASP A 439 -18.43 -18.91 -20.22
C ASP A 439 -18.24 -17.88 -19.08
N HIS A 440 -17.26 -16.98 -19.29
CA HIS A 440 -16.92 -15.92 -18.34
C HIS A 440 -16.78 -14.59 -19.04
N THR A 441 -17.11 -13.52 -18.32
CA THR A 441 -16.97 -12.15 -18.81
C THR A 441 -15.54 -11.64 -18.61
N PRO A 442 -15.07 -10.70 -19.46
CA PRO A 442 -13.82 -9.97 -19.26
C PRO A 442 -13.62 -9.33 -17.89
N LEU A 443 -14.69 -9.12 -17.10
CA LEU A 443 -14.56 -8.66 -15.72
C LEU A 443 -13.69 -9.59 -14.88
N LEU A 444 -13.71 -10.90 -15.18
CA LEU A 444 -12.87 -11.88 -14.52
C LEU A 444 -11.38 -11.57 -14.72
N LEU A 445 -10.96 -11.13 -15.90
CA LEU A 445 -9.56 -10.81 -16.19
C LEU A 445 -9.06 -9.67 -15.28
N GLY A 446 -9.81 -8.56 -15.22
CA GLY A 446 -9.46 -7.43 -14.35
C GLY A 446 -9.49 -7.80 -12.85
N LEU A 447 -10.39 -8.70 -12.44
CA LEU A 447 -10.44 -9.18 -11.05
C LEU A 447 -9.23 -10.06 -10.70
N ILE A 448 -8.85 -10.99 -11.57
CA ILE A 448 -7.67 -11.84 -11.40
C ILE A 448 -6.43 -10.97 -11.26
N GLU A 449 -6.26 -10.03 -12.20
CA GLU A 449 -5.11 -9.13 -12.19
C GLU A 449 -5.05 -8.31 -10.90
N PHE A 450 -6.18 -7.75 -10.45
CA PHE A 450 -6.25 -7.02 -9.20
C PHE A 450 -5.86 -7.88 -7.98
N ILE A 451 -6.40 -9.09 -7.84
CA ILE A 451 -6.08 -10.02 -6.73
C ILE A 451 -4.58 -10.35 -6.74
N MET A 452 -4.01 -10.59 -7.92
CA MET A 452 -2.59 -10.91 -8.01
C MET A 452 -1.70 -9.69 -7.72
N HIS A 453 -2.14 -8.49 -8.12
CA HIS A 453 -1.45 -7.26 -7.75
C HIS A 453 -1.50 -6.99 -6.24
N ASP A 454 -2.52 -7.52 -5.55
CA ASP A 454 -2.65 -7.42 -4.10
C ASP A 454 -1.62 -8.27 -3.35
N VAL A 455 -1.44 -9.53 -3.76
CA VAL A 455 -0.63 -10.49 -2.99
C VAL A 455 0.81 -10.60 -3.47
N THR A 456 1.13 -10.13 -4.69
CA THR A 456 2.44 -10.38 -5.27
C THR A 456 2.93 -9.31 -6.26
N TYR A 457 4.17 -8.85 -6.04
CA TYR A 457 4.90 -7.96 -6.94
C TYR A 457 6.39 -8.33 -6.96
N SER A 458 7.01 -8.36 -8.14
CA SER A 458 8.44 -8.60 -8.32
C SER A 458 9.05 -7.38 -8.98
N GLN A 459 9.99 -6.72 -8.33
CA GLN A 459 10.68 -5.58 -8.92
C GLN A 459 11.71 -6.06 -9.95
N ASP A 460 11.72 -5.42 -11.11
CA ASP A 460 12.71 -5.68 -12.15
C ASP A 460 14.08 -5.11 -11.78
N SER A 461 15.13 -5.85 -12.15
CA SER A 461 16.50 -5.38 -12.07
C SER A 461 16.77 -4.33 -13.14
N ILE A 462 17.35 -3.20 -12.75
CA ILE A 462 17.70 -2.11 -13.67
C ILE A 462 18.88 -2.46 -14.60
N ASP A 463 19.79 -3.33 -14.16
CA ASP A 463 21.07 -3.60 -14.86
C ASP A 463 21.22 -5.03 -15.38
N ALA A 464 20.27 -5.93 -15.09
CA ALA A 464 20.40 -7.36 -15.40
C ALA A 464 19.26 -7.82 -16.30
N PHE A 465 19.61 -8.30 -17.49
CA PHE A 465 18.66 -8.72 -18.52
C PHE A 465 19.04 -10.10 -19.05
N ILE A 466 18.02 -10.82 -19.50
CA ILE A 466 18.15 -12.04 -20.28
C ILE A 466 17.75 -11.71 -21.71
N GLU A 467 18.70 -11.91 -22.62
CA GLU A 467 18.50 -11.68 -24.05
C GLU A 467 17.98 -12.96 -24.72
N VAL A 468 16.81 -12.87 -25.36
CA VAL A 468 16.23 -13.95 -26.16
C VAL A 468 16.31 -13.55 -27.62
N ARG A 469 17.21 -14.21 -28.35
CA ARG A 469 17.36 -14.03 -29.80
C ARG A 469 16.27 -14.77 -30.53
N MET A 470 15.84 -14.25 -31.68
CA MET A 470 14.83 -14.91 -32.51
C MET A 470 15.30 -16.29 -33.00
N PRO A 471 14.44 -17.31 -32.98
CA PRO A 471 14.74 -18.58 -33.61
C PRO A 471 14.81 -18.45 -35.14
N LYS A 472 15.45 -19.41 -35.83
CA LYS A 472 15.68 -19.33 -37.28
C LYS A 472 14.39 -19.37 -38.10
N ASP A 473 13.35 -20.01 -37.55
CA ASP A 473 12.01 -20.17 -38.09
C ASP A 473 11.04 -19.10 -37.55
N GLU A 474 11.54 -17.95 -37.07
CA GLU A 474 10.69 -16.82 -36.65
C GLU A 474 10.03 -16.12 -37.85
N GLU A 475 8.71 -15.94 -37.77
CA GLU A 475 7.89 -15.32 -38.82
C GLU A 475 7.34 -13.94 -38.42
N ASN A 476 7.10 -13.68 -37.13
CA ASN A 476 6.39 -12.48 -36.67
C ASN A 476 7.34 -11.33 -36.29
N PHE A 477 8.60 -11.64 -35.96
CA PHE A 477 9.64 -10.63 -35.72
C PHE A 477 10.76 -10.71 -36.77
N PRO A 478 11.40 -9.57 -37.14
CA PRO A 478 12.65 -9.60 -37.88
C PRO A 478 13.71 -10.45 -37.15
N LEU A 479 14.46 -11.28 -37.87
CA LEU A 479 15.45 -12.21 -37.30
C LEU A 479 16.57 -11.53 -36.48
N ASN A 480 16.84 -10.25 -36.71
CA ASN A 480 17.82 -9.46 -35.94
C ASN A 480 17.25 -8.89 -34.62
N THR A 481 15.95 -9.08 -34.36
CA THR A 481 15.30 -8.64 -33.13
C THR A 481 15.81 -9.47 -31.94
N THR A 482 15.94 -8.83 -30.79
CA THR A 482 16.26 -9.50 -29.51
C THR A 482 15.28 -9.02 -28.46
N LEU A 483 14.54 -9.95 -27.85
CA LEU A 483 13.71 -9.63 -26.69
C LEU A 483 14.63 -9.52 -25.48
N ARG A 484 14.44 -8.46 -24.69
CA ARG A 484 15.19 -8.22 -23.45
C ARG A 484 14.25 -8.30 -22.27
N VAL A 485 14.34 -9.38 -21.50
CA VAL A 485 13.55 -9.57 -20.29
C VAL A 485 14.41 -9.21 -19.09
N PRO A 486 14.03 -8.24 -18.24
CA PRO A 486 14.76 -7.95 -17.02
C PRO A 486 14.72 -9.16 -16.08
N ARG A 487 15.81 -9.41 -15.36
CA ARG A 487 15.77 -10.35 -14.23
C ARG A 487 15.02 -9.72 -13.08
N THR A 488 14.31 -10.51 -12.29
CA THR A 488 13.75 -10.03 -11.02
C THR A 488 14.88 -9.69 -10.04
N ALA A 489 14.74 -8.59 -9.29
CA ALA A 489 15.67 -8.22 -8.23
C ALA A 489 15.81 -9.34 -7.19
N SER A 490 17.06 -9.65 -6.81
CA SER A 490 17.34 -10.65 -5.78
C SER A 490 17.17 -10.08 -4.38
N MET A 491 16.73 -10.92 -3.46
CA MET A 491 16.76 -10.61 -2.03
C MET A 491 18.20 -10.41 -1.56
N LEU A 492 18.41 -9.31 -0.83
CA LEU A 492 19.73 -8.96 -0.31
C LEU A 492 20.28 -10.08 0.57
N GLY A 493 21.55 -10.43 0.37
CA GLY A 493 22.21 -11.49 1.15
C GLY A 493 21.99 -12.92 0.66
N THR A 494 21.18 -13.13 -0.39
CA THR A 494 20.95 -14.45 -1.02
C THR A 494 21.78 -14.63 -2.30
N GLY A 495 21.82 -15.83 -2.87
CA GLY A 495 22.55 -16.12 -4.11
C GLY A 495 24.06 -16.15 -3.97
N THR A 496 24.56 -16.51 -2.78
CA THR A 496 25.99 -16.48 -2.45
C THR A 496 26.65 -17.86 -2.49
N SER A 497 25.88 -18.92 -2.31
CA SER A 497 26.36 -20.31 -2.28
C SER A 497 25.21 -21.30 -2.52
N ARG A 498 25.50 -22.59 -2.66
CA ARG A 498 24.46 -23.62 -2.81
C ARG A 498 23.59 -23.81 -1.57
N SER A 499 24.11 -23.47 -0.39
CA SER A 499 23.37 -23.46 0.87
C SER A 499 22.61 -22.15 1.12
N ASN A 500 22.79 -21.15 0.25
CA ASN A 500 22.10 -19.87 0.30
C ASN A 500 21.87 -19.37 -1.15
N PRO A 501 21.00 -20.08 -1.90
CA PRO A 501 20.71 -19.77 -3.29
C PRO A 501 19.97 -18.42 -3.41
N ARG A 502 19.82 -17.91 -4.63
CA ARG A 502 19.17 -16.63 -4.91
C ARG A 502 17.69 -16.73 -4.60
N GLU A 503 17.16 -15.78 -3.85
CA GLU A 503 15.73 -15.65 -3.64
C GLU A 503 15.19 -14.37 -4.25
N ASN A 504 13.87 -14.35 -4.48
CA ASN A 504 13.14 -13.24 -5.07
C ASN A 504 12.34 -12.53 -3.99
N VAL A 505 12.36 -11.20 -4.03
CA VAL A 505 11.62 -10.36 -3.06
C VAL A 505 10.19 -10.20 -3.53
N ASN A 506 9.24 -10.35 -2.61
CA ASN A 506 7.88 -9.87 -2.82
C ASN A 506 7.77 -8.39 -2.41
N MET A 507 7.41 -7.53 -3.35
CA MET A 507 7.25 -6.09 -3.13
C MET A 507 5.79 -5.68 -2.85
N ALA A 508 4.93 -6.67 -2.57
CA ALA A 508 3.58 -6.51 -2.05
C ALA A 508 3.45 -7.29 -0.72
N THR A 509 2.43 -7.02 0.08
CA THR A 509 2.06 -7.92 1.18
C THR A 509 1.54 -9.23 0.59
N THR A 510 1.66 -10.36 1.29
CA THR A 510 1.12 -11.63 0.78
C THR A 510 -0.38 -11.80 1.04
N TRP A 511 -0.98 -10.88 1.79
CA TRP A 511 -2.30 -11.03 2.36
C TRP A 511 -3.37 -10.50 1.40
N LEU A 512 -4.59 -11.06 1.46
CA LEU A 512 -5.75 -10.51 0.75
C LEU A 512 -6.27 -9.27 1.51
N ASP A 513 -5.47 -8.21 1.51
CA ASP A 513 -5.67 -7.02 2.32
C ASP A 513 -5.94 -5.75 1.51
N ILE A 514 -6.15 -5.91 0.19
CA ILE A 514 -6.46 -4.86 -0.79
C ILE A 514 -5.42 -3.72 -0.77
N SER A 515 -4.16 -4.05 -0.47
CA SER A 515 -2.98 -3.20 -0.67
C SER A 515 -2.80 -2.71 -2.11
N SER A 516 -3.36 -3.37 -3.13
CA SER A 516 -3.40 -2.81 -4.48
C SER A 516 -4.16 -1.47 -4.56
N LEU A 517 -5.18 -1.28 -3.70
CA LEU A 517 -5.88 0.00 -3.54
C LEU A 517 -5.22 0.91 -2.50
N TYR A 518 -4.81 0.37 -1.35
CA TYR A 518 -4.34 1.17 -0.21
C TYR A 518 -2.83 1.42 -0.16
N GLY A 519 -2.03 0.66 -0.91
CA GLY A 519 -0.58 0.62 -0.83
C GLY A 519 -0.04 -0.37 0.21
N SER A 520 1.10 -0.96 -0.12
CA SER A 520 1.88 -1.85 0.79
C SER A 520 2.85 -1.08 1.71
N THR A 521 2.75 0.25 1.78
CA THR A 521 3.56 1.08 2.68
C THR A 521 2.71 2.22 3.24
N SER A 522 3.00 2.62 4.47
CA SER A 522 2.38 3.79 5.10
C SER A 522 2.51 5.08 4.26
N TYR A 523 3.62 5.26 3.52
CA TYR A 523 3.82 6.41 2.63
C TYR A 523 2.78 6.48 1.51
N VAL A 524 2.55 5.37 0.81
CA VAL A 524 1.59 5.31 -0.30
C VAL A 524 0.17 5.49 0.26
N ALA A 525 -0.17 4.75 1.31
CA ALA A 525 -1.48 4.83 1.95
C ALA A 525 -1.83 6.25 2.41
N TYR A 526 -0.88 6.94 3.04
CA TYR A 526 -1.08 8.31 3.50
C TYR A 526 -1.38 9.30 2.36
N ARG A 527 -0.76 9.11 1.18
CA ARG A 527 -0.95 9.98 0.02
C ARG A 527 -2.26 9.74 -0.71
N LEU A 528 -2.79 8.52 -0.67
CA LEU A 528 -4.04 8.16 -1.32
C LEU A 528 -5.29 8.59 -0.51
N ARG A 529 -5.12 9.03 0.74
CA ARG A 529 -6.22 9.41 1.65
C ARG A 529 -6.60 10.88 1.55
N SER A 530 -7.90 11.16 1.64
CA SER A 530 -8.42 12.53 1.78
C SER A 530 -8.10 13.11 3.16
N LYS A 531 -7.97 12.23 4.17
CA LYS A 531 -7.84 12.56 5.60
C LYS A 531 -9.08 13.26 6.15
N VAL A 532 -10.22 13.06 5.48
CA VAL A 532 -11.53 13.54 5.86
C VAL A 532 -12.50 12.36 5.79
N ASP A 533 -13.18 12.10 6.91
CA ASP A 533 -14.20 11.06 7.04
C ASP A 533 -13.74 9.64 6.71
N GLY A 534 -12.46 9.38 6.87
CA GLY A 534 -11.81 8.10 6.58
C GLY A 534 -11.64 7.81 5.09
N LYS A 535 -11.95 8.77 4.20
CA LYS A 535 -12.08 8.53 2.75
C LYS A 535 -10.73 8.48 2.01
N LEU A 536 -10.77 7.86 0.83
CA LEU A 536 -9.73 7.97 -0.19
C LEU A 536 -9.96 9.19 -1.08
N LEU A 537 -8.87 9.73 -1.63
CA LEU A 537 -8.90 10.81 -2.61
C LEU A 537 -9.59 10.34 -3.89
N THR A 538 -10.41 11.22 -4.46
CA THR A 538 -11.07 11.02 -5.75
C THR A 538 -10.96 12.30 -6.58
N GLN A 539 -11.22 12.16 -7.88
CA GLN A 539 -11.57 13.28 -8.75
C GLN A 539 -12.97 13.06 -9.31
N GLU A 540 -13.74 14.15 -9.43
CA GLU A 540 -15.11 14.11 -9.92
C GLU A 540 -15.18 14.51 -11.38
N VAL A 541 -15.55 13.56 -12.24
CA VAL A 541 -15.57 13.75 -13.71
C VAL A 541 -16.96 13.45 -14.24
N GLN A 542 -17.49 14.35 -15.07
CA GLN A 542 -18.73 14.08 -15.82
C GLN A 542 -18.37 13.19 -17.02
N SER A 543 -18.67 11.89 -16.93
CA SER A 543 -18.37 10.96 -18.03
C SER A 543 -19.39 11.11 -19.16
N PRO A 544 -19.00 10.94 -20.44
CA PRO A 544 -19.95 11.05 -21.55
C PRO A 544 -21.12 10.07 -21.43
N GLY A 545 -22.35 10.59 -21.45
CA GLY A 545 -23.58 9.79 -21.36
C GLY A 545 -24.03 9.43 -19.94
N THR A 546 -23.33 9.90 -18.90
CA THR A 546 -23.80 9.83 -17.51
C THR A 546 -24.60 11.07 -17.14
N THR A 547 -25.50 10.94 -16.16
CA THR A 547 -26.36 12.07 -15.70
C THR A 547 -25.74 12.87 -14.56
N SER A 548 -24.75 12.30 -13.89
CA SER A 548 -24.10 12.85 -12.71
C SER A 548 -22.57 12.80 -12.83
N LYS A 549 -21.87 13.63 -12.06
CA LYS A 549 -20.41 13.48 -11.93
C LYS A 549 -20.12 12.18 -11.20
N ALA A 550 -19.12 11.47 -11.66
CA ALA A 550 -18.70 10.20 -11.06
C ALA A 550 -17.27 10.31 -10.52
N SER A 551 -17.03 9.64 -9.40
CA SER A 551 -15.73 9.61 -8.73
C SER A 551 -14.77 8.64 -9.43
N TYR A 552 -13.55 9.09 -9.68
CA TYR A 552 -12.45 8.30 -10.23
C TYR A 552 -11.18 8.42 -9.37
N LEU A 553 -10.22 7.53 -9.60
CA LEU A 553 -8.88 7.65 -9.01
C LEU A 553 -8.26 9.00 -9.42
N PRO A 554 -7.57 9.72 -8.52
CA PRO A 554 -6.91 10.97 -8.86
C PRO A 554 -5.67 10.73 -9.76
N PHE A 555 -5.32 11.69 -10.60
CA PHE A 555 -4.03 11.69 -11.30
C PHE A 555 -2.86 11.76 -10.31
N ASN A 556 -1.74 11.14 -10.67
CA ASN A 556 -0.59 10.93 -9.79
C ASN A 556 0.32 12.17 -9.62
N THR A 557 -0.32 13.32 -9.40
CA THR A 557 0.34 14.57 -8.97
C THR A 557 0.97 14.47 -7.58
N MET A 558 0.67 13.40 -6.84
CA MET A 558 1.17 13.12 -5.50
C MET A 558 2.46 12.29 -5.47
N GLY A 559 2.91 11.76 -6.61
CA GLY A 559 4.17 11.02 -6.70
C GLY A 559 4.18 9.70 -5.92
N VAL A 560 3.09 8.93 -5.98
CA VAL A 560 3.14 7.52 -5.58
C VAL A 560 3.84 6.69 -6.67
N PRO A 561 4.52 5.57 -6.33
CA PRO A 561 5.17 4.73 -7.33
C PRO A 561 4.18 4.23 -8.38
N THR A 562 4.52 4.39 -9.66
CA THR A 562 3.73 3.90 -10.80
C THR A 562 4.66 3.45 -11.93
N ASN A 563 4.30 2.37 -12.61
CA ASN A 563 4.93 1.95 -13.85
C ASN A 563 4.47 2.87 -14.98
N THR A 564 5.36 3.10 -15.94
CA THR A 564 5.04 3.89 -17.13
C THR A 564 5.68 3.31 -18.39
N ARG A 565 5.27 3.85 -19.54
CA ARG A 565 5.86 3.61 -20.86
C ARG A 565 6.51 4.89 -21.42
N PRO A 566 7.46 4.79 -22.36
CA PRO A 566 8.07 5.95 -22.99
C PRO A 566 7.02 6.91 -23.57
N GLY A 567 7.16 8.20 -23.27
CA GLY A 567 6.25 9.26 -23.74
C GLY A 567 4.99 9.45 -22.91
N VAL A 568 4.85 8.75 -21.78
CA VAL A 568 3.78 8.97 -20.79
C VAL A 568 4.44 9.34 -19.46
N GLU A 569 4.13 10.52 -18.93
CA GLU A 569 4.66 10.93 -17.63
C GLU A 569 3.86 10.28 -16.49
N PRO A 570 4.50 9.92 -15.36
CA PRO A 570 3.79 9.36 -14.21
C PRO A 570 2.58 10.17 -13.76
N GLU A 571 2.64 11.50 -13.85
CA GLU A 571 1.58 12.43 -13.44
C GLU A 571 0.34 12.35 -14.34
N ASP A 572 0.47 11.86 -15.58
CA ASP A 572 -0.64 11.64 -16.52
C ASP A 572 -1.38 10.32 -16.25
N LEU A 573 -0.89 9.52 -15.30
CA LEU A 573 -1.49 8.26 -14.88
C LEU A 573 -2.22 8.40 -13.54
N PHE A 574 -3.12 7.47 -13.21
CA PHE A 574 -3.77 7.49 -11.91
C PHE A 574 -2.83 7.06 -10.78
N ALA A 575 -3.02 7.66 -9.61
CA ALA A 575 -2.40 7.23 -8.36
C ALA A 575 -3.15 6.03 -7.79
N GLY A 576 -2.46 4.90 -7.65
CA GLY A 576 -2.95 3.69 -6.98
C GLY A 576 -2.01 3.18 -5.91
N GLY A 577 -2.44 2.12 -5.22
CA GLY A 577 -1.64 1.48 -4.17
C GLY A 577 -0.50 0.60 -4.71
N ASP A 578 -0.66 0.07 -5.93
CA ASP A 578 0.33 -0.77 -6.61
C ASP A 578 0.90 -0.07 -7.85
N PRO A 579 2.21 -0.24 -8.17
CA PRO A 579 2.81 0.37 -9.36
C PRO A 579 2.15 -0.02 -10.69
N ARG A 580 1.39 -1.12 -10.75
CA ARG A 580 0.74 -1.65 -11.95
C ARG A 580 -0.72 -1.22 -12.09
N THR A 581 -1.22 -0.30 -11.27
CA THR A 581 -2.63 0.17 -11.32
C THR A 581 -3.10 0.58 -12.73
N ASN A 582 -2.20 1.09 -13.58
CA ASN A 582 -2.53 1.63 -14.91
C ASN A 582 -2.23 0.66 -16.08
N GLU A 583 -2.09 -0.64 -15.84
CA GLU A 583 -1.76 -1.65 -16.88
C GLU A 583 -2.83 -1.78 -17.97
N ASP A 584 -4.12 -1.73 -17.62
CA ASP A 584 -5.22 -1.68 -18.59
C ASP A 584 -6.54 -1.13 -18.02
N TRP A 585 -7.53 -0.93 -18.89
CA TRP A 585 -8.82 -0.36 -18.51
C TRP A 585 -9.75 -1.28 -17.70
N LEU A 586 -9.64 -2.60 -17.85
CA LEU A 586 -10.43 -3.55 -17.04
C LEU A 586 -9.95 -3.54 -15.59
N LEU A 587 -8.63 -3.53 -15.38
CA LEU A 587 -8.02 -3.36 -14.06
C LEU A 587 -8.43 -2.02 -13.42
N LEU A 588 -8.34 -0.90 -14.17
CA LEU A 588 -8.78 0.41 -13.69
C LEU A 588 -10.27 0.45 -13.34
N GLY A 589 -11.09 -0.32 -14.04
CA GLY A 589 -12.49 -0.52 -13.71
C GLY A 589 -12.69 -1.10 -12.31
N ILE A 590 -11.95 -2.15 -11.97
CA ILE A 590 -11.98 -2.77 -10.64
C ILE A 590 -11.48 -1.81 -9.56
N HIS A 591 -10.35 -1.12 -9.79
CA HIS A 591 -9.85 -0.11 -8.86
C HIS A 591 -10.88 0.99 -8.59
N THR A 592 -11.56 1.48 -9.62
CA THR A 592 -12.55 2.55 -9.50
C THR A 592 -13.77 2.09 -8.69
N LEU A 593 -14.27 0.87 -8.93
CA LEU A 593 -15.37 0.31 -8.16
C LEU A 593 -15.01 0.14 -6.67
N LEU A 594 -13.83 -0.37 -6.36
CA LEU A 594 -13.38 -0.59 -4.98
C LEU A 594 -13.10 0.74 -4.24
N LEU A 595 -12.59 1.74 -4.95
CA LEU A 595 -12.44 3.11 -4.43
C LEU A 595 -13.80 3.71 -4.00
N ARG A 596 -14.80 3.63 -4.90
CA ARG A 596 -16.15 4.10 -4.63
C ARG A 596 -16.77 3.35 -3.44
N GLU A 597 -16.57 2.04 -3.38
CA GLU A 597 -17.08 1.20 -2.30
C GLU A 597 -16.46 1.55 -0.95
N HIS A 598 -15.16 1.80 -0.89
CA HIS A 598 -14.51 2.30 0.33
C HIS A 598 -15.15 3.61 0.81
N ASN A 599 -15.32 4.59 -0.07
CA ASN A 599 -15.89 5.89 0.30
C ASN A 599 -17.38 5.76 0.71
N ARG A 600 -18.14 4.86 0.07
CA ARG A 600 -19.53 4.53 0.44
C ARG A 600 -19.60 3.92 1.85
N LEU A 601 -18.70 3.00 2.18
CA LEU A 601 -18.63 2.38 3.50
C LEU A 601 -18.18 3.37 4.59
N CYS A 602 -17.29 4.32 4.25
CA CYS A 602 -16.94 5.43 5.15
C CYS A 602 -18.18 6.26 5.52
N ASP A 603 -19.03 6.61 4.54
CA ASP A 603 -20.27 7.35 4.79
C ASP A 603 -21.27 6.59 5.66
N ILE A 604 -21.38 5.27 5.47
CA ILE A 604 -22.20 4.39 6.31
C ILE A 604 -21.66 4.36 7.74
N LEU A 605 -20.35 4.13 7.90
CA LEU A 605 -19.74 3.97 9.21
C LEU A 605 -19.72 5.29 9.98
N ARG A 606 -19.48 6.43 9.32
CA ARG A 606 -19.58 7.77 9.90
C ARG A 606 -20.96 8.04 10.51
N LYS A 607 -22.05 7.59 9.85
CA LYS A 607 -23.42 7.70 10.39
C LYS A 607 -23.64 6.81 11.61
N GLN A 608 -23.08 5.61 11.62
CA GLN A 608 -23.22 4.66 12.73
C GLN A 608 -22.33 5.00 13.93
N LYS A 609 -21.17 5.63 13.68
CA LYS A 609 -20.16 5.99 14.67
C LYS A 609 -19.75 7.47 14.53
N PRO A 610 -20.65 8.43 14.87
CA PRO A 610 -20.36 9.86 14.68
C PRO A 610 -19.16 10.38 15.47
N SER A 611 -18.82 9.72 16.58
CA SER A 611 -17.72 10.10 17.48
C SER A 611 -16.34 9.60 17.03
N TRP A 612 -16.26 8.75 16.00
CA TRP A 612 -14.98 8.22 15.52
C TRP A 612 -14.21 9.28 14.74
N ASP A 613 -12.89 9.27 14.81
CA ASP A 613 -12.05 10.16 13.99
C ASP A 613 -11.82 9.60 12.57
N ASP A 614 -11.07 10.34 11.75
CA ASP A 614 -10.70 9.93 10.39
C ASP A 614 -9.94 8.59 10.35
N GLU A 615 -9.02 8.38 11.28
CA GLU A 615 -8.14 7.20 11.31
C GLU A 615 -8.93 5.95 11.68
N GLN A 616 -9.78 6.04 12.70
CA GLN A 616 -10.65 4.95 13.15
C GLN A 616 -11.61 4.53 12.05
N LEU A 617 -12.19 5.48 11.31
CA LEU A 617 -13.04 5.19 10.16
C LEU A 617 -12.24 4.52 9.04
N TYR A 618 -11.12 5.12 8.63
CA TYR A 618 -10.29 4.62 7.54
C TYR A 618 -9.81 3.18 7.82
N GLN A 619 -9.21 2.93 9.00
CA GLN A 619 -8.64 1.62 9.31
C GLN A 619 -9.72 0.54 9.45
N THR A 620 -10.88 0.88 10.01
CA THR A 620 -11.99 -0.06 10.14
C THR A 620 -12.59 -0.38 8.77
N VAL A 621 -12.81 0.63 7.92
CA VAL A 621 -13.30 0.41 6.54
C VAL A 621 -12.27 -0.36 5.72
N ARG A 622 -10.96 -0.11 5.91
CA ARG A 622 -9.90 -0.90 5.28
C ARG A 622 -10.03 -2.39 5.62
N LEU A 623 -10.27 -2.75 6.89
CA LEU A 623 -10.50 -4.15 7.28
C LEU A 623 -11.81 -4.73 6.71
N ILE A 624 -12.90 -3.96 6.67
CA ILE A 624 -14.15 -4.38 6.03
C ILE A 624 -13.92 -4.63 4.54
N MET A 625 -13.17 -3.76 3.88
CA MET A 625 -12.80 -3.91 2.47
C MET A 625 -11.89 -5.11 2.24
N SER A 626 -10.92 -5.39 3.12
CA SER A 626 -10.14 -6.63 3.05
C SER A 626 -11.04 -7.87 3.21
N ALA A 627 -12.04 -7.84 4.10
CA ALA A 627 -13.00 -8.93 4.27
C ALA A 627 -13.87 -9.12 3.01
N LYS A 628 -14.42 -8.05 2.44
CA LYS A 628 -15.14 -8.09 1.16
C LYS A 628 -14.25 -8.60 0.04
N HIS A 629 -13.02 -8.12 -0.04
CA HIS A 629 -12.05 -8.53 -1.05
C HIS A 629 -11.73 -10.03 -0.93
N ALA A 630 -11.50 -10.56 0.28
CA ALA A 630 -11.28 -11.99 0.49
C ALA A 630 -12.51 -12.84 0.08
N LEU A 631 -13.73 -12.37 0.35
CA LEU A 631 -14.96 -13.05 -0.10
C LEU A 631 -15.12 -12.99 -1.64
N ILE A 632 -14.82 -11.86 -2.28
CA ILE A 632 -14.82 -11.72 -3.74
C ILE A 632 -13.69 -12.57 -4.35
N ALA A 633 -12.53 -12.67 -3.71
CA ALA A 633 -11.43 -13.54 -4.13
C ALA A 633 -11.79 -15.03 -3.97
N ASN A 634 -12.70 -15.40 -3.09
CA ASN A 634 -13.30 -16.73 -3.14
C ASN A 634 -14.17 -16.91 -4.40
N ALA A 635 -14.81 -15.85 -4.90
CA ALA A 635 -15.54 -15.90 -6.19
C ALA A 635 -14.59 -15.98 -7.39
N TYR A 636 -13.33 -15.56 -7.27
CA TYR A 636 -12.30 -15.90 -8.27
C TYR A 636 -12.18 -17.42 -8.45
N GLN A 637 -12.47 -18.24 -7.43
CA GLN A 637 -12.49 -19.68 -7.62
C GLN A 637 -13.49 -20.07 -8.71
N MET A 638 -14.62 -19.37 -8.87
CA MET A 638 -15.57 -19.61 -9.96
C MET A 638 -14.94 -19.54 -11.36
N ALA A 639 -13.80 -18.85 -11.53
CA ALA A 639 -12.99 -18.87 -12.75
C ALA A 639 -12.48 -20.26 -13.13
N TYR A 640 -12.51 -21.22 -12.23
CA TYR A 640 -12.13 -22.59 -12.51
C TYR A 640 -13.30 -23.41 -13.05
N TRP A 641 -14.56 -23.04 -12.79
CA TRP A 641 -15.74 -23.85 -13.11
C TRP A 641 -16.42 -23.44 -14.42
N THR A 642 -17.01 -24.40 -15.14
CA THR A 642 -17.60 -24.20 -16.48
C THR A 642 -18.94 -23.50 -16.51
N GLU A 643 -19.83 -23.76 -15.54
CA GLU A 643 -21.23 -23.28 -15.57
C GLU A 643 -21.69 -22.87 -14.16
N ASP A 644 -21.42 -23.72 -13.16
CA ASP A 644 -21.67 -23.42 -11.75
C ASP A 644 -20.51 -23.95 -10.89
N MET A 645 -20.02 -23.12 -9.97
CA MET A 645 -19.26 -23.62 -8.83
C MET A 645 -20.28 -24.22 -7.84
N PRO A 646 -20.16 -25.50 -7.41
CA PRO A 646 -20.83 -25.97 -6.21
C PRO A 646 -20.21 -25.20 -5.04
N TRP A 647 -20.71 -23.99 -4.79
CA TRP A 647 -20.31 -23.18 -3.66
C TRP A 647 -20.42 -24.01 -2.39
N PRO A 648 -19.49 -23.86 -1.42
CA PRO A 648 -19.39 -24.76 -0.28
C PRO A 648 -20.75 -24.85 0.43
N ARG A 649 -21.43 -25.98 0.30
CA ARG A 649 -22.60 -26.28 1.11
C ARG A 649 -22.08 -26.89 2.39
N ASP A 650 -22.12 -26.11 3.46
CA ASP A 650 -21.82 -26.48 4.85
C ASP A 650 -20.41 -27.04 5.14
N ASP A 651 -19.63 -27.47 4.15
CA ASP A 651 -18.40 -28.25 4.37
C ASP A 651 -17.10 -27.58 3.94
N GLY A 652 -17.07 -26.49 3.16
CA GLY A 652 -15.83 -25.76 2.85
C GLY A 652 -14.96 -26.42 1.77
N PHE A 653 -14.73 -25.66 0.69
CA PHE A 653 -13.76 -25.90 -0.41
C PHE A 653 -13.54 -27.37 -0.84
N PRO A 654 -14.56 -28.02 -1.44
CA PRO A 654 -14.52 -29.44 -1.81
C PRO A 654 -13.33 -29.82 -2.69
N LEU A 655 -12.95 -28.94 -3.62
CA LEU A 655 -11.89 -29.21 -4.57
C LEU A 655 -10.50 -29.26 -3.92
N TYR A 656 -10.26 -28.41 -2.91
CA TYR A 656 -9.02 -28.45 -2.15
C TYR A 656 -8.89 -29.76 -1.39
N ARG A 657 -9.94 -30.19 -0.68
CA ARG A 657 -9.93 -31.50 0.01
C ARG A 657 -9.79 -32.66 -0.94
N GLN A 658 -10.45 -32.60 -2.10
CA GLN A 658 -10.30 -33.60 -3.13
C GLN A 658 -8.85 -33.70 -3.61
N MET A 659 -8.14 -32.57 -3.74
CA MET A 659 -6.75 -32.55 -4.19
C MET A 659 -5.77 -33.08 -3.14
N PHE A 660 -5.84 -32.52 -1.93
CA PHE A 660 -4.79 -32.69 -0.92
C PHE A 660 -5.18 -33.68 0.19
N GLY A 661 -6.45 -34.06 0.29
CA GLY A 661 -7.02 -34.93 1.30
C GLY A 661 -7.72 -34.19 2.44
N GLU A 662 -8.60 -34.89 3.16
CA GLU A 662 -9.39 -34.33 4.27
C GLU A 662 -8.52 -33.76 5.41
N ASN A 663 -7.29 -34.27 5.55
CA ASN A 663 -6.34 -33.87 6.60
C ASN A 663 -5.21 -32.96 6.09
N ALA A 664 -5.22 -32.52 4.82
CA ALA A 664 -4.17 -31.63 4.31
C ALA A 664 -4.13 -30.27 5.01
N LEU A 665 -5.30 -29.83 5.48
CA LEU A 665 -5.46 -28.72 6.39
C LEU A 665 -6.22 -29.24 7.60
N GLU A 666 -5.51 -29.75 8.60
CA GLU A 666 -6.15 -30.01 9.89
C GLU A 666 -6.49 -28.66 10.53
N ILE A 667 -7.78 -28.32 10.64
CA ILE A 667 -8.24 -27.52 11.78
C ILE A 667 -7.94 -28.40 12.98
N ASN A 668 -6.81 -28.18 13.64
CA ASN A 668 -6.37 -29.02 14.76
C ASN A 668 -7.51 -29.21 15.77
N PRO A 669 -8.11 -30.41 15.90
CA PRO A 669 -9.22 -30.65 16.82
C PRO A 669 -8.79 -30.61 18.29
N ALA A 670 -7.48 -30.61 18.58
CA ALA A 670 -6.93 -30.32 19.90
C ALA A 670 -6.90 -28.81 20.24
N ASN A 671 -7.53 -27.96 19.44
CA ASN A 671 -7.84 -26.55 19.72
C ASN A 671 -8.85 -26.38 20.88
N THR A 672 -8.47 -26.82 22.07
CA THR A 672 -8.93 -26.15 23.30
C THR A 672 -8.19 -24.80 23.40
N TYR A 673 -8.59 -23.89 22.50
CA TYR A 673 -8.42 -22.44 22.56
C TYR A 673 -7.02 -21.83 22.31
N PRO A 674 -6.82 -20.91 21.34
CA PRO A 674 -6.73 -21.26 19.91
C PRO A 674 -5.90 -20.28 19.05
N TRP A 675 -4.74 -20.64 18.51
CA TRP A 675 -4.45 -20.35 17.10
C TRP A 675 -3.32 -21.26 16.62
N PRO A 676 -3.50 -21.96 15.49
CA PRO A 676 -2.37 -22.22 14.63
C PRO A 676 -2.66 -21.68 13.23
N LEU A 677 -2.02 -20.55 12.88
CA LEU A 677 -2.06 -19.88 11.56
C LEU A 677 -1.16 -20.61 10.55
N VAL A 678 -1.17 -21.95 10.55
CA VAL A 678 -0.06 -22.74 10.00
C VAL A 678 -0.51 -24.04 9.35
N THR A 679 0.28 -24.46 8.38
CA THR A 679 0.30 -25.85 7.90
C THR A 679 0.78 -26.81 9.00
N LYS A 680 0.65 -28.12 8.77
CA LYS A 680 1.14 -29.21 9.65
C LYS A 680 2.56 -29.02 10.22
N ASN A 681 3.38 -28.17 9.60
CA ASN A 681 4.77 -27.88 9.98
C ASN A 681 4.96 -26.63 10.86
N GLY A 682 3.90 -25.90 11.25
CA GLY A 682 4.01 -24.80 12.23
C GLY A 682 4.50 -23.46 11.69
N LYS A 683 4.42 -23.21 10.38
CA LYS A 683 4.70 -21.90 9.74
C LYS A 683 3.51 -21.38 8.92
N PRO A 684 3.32 -20.04 8.84
CA PRO A 684 2.33 -19.44 7.96
C PRO A 684 2.69 -19.68 6.50
N MET A 685 1.69 -19.91 5.65
CA MET A 685 1.86 -19.95 4.20
C MET A 685 1.77 -18.54 3.62
N THR A 686 2.74 -18.21 2.78
CA THR A 686 2.78 -16.99 1.97
C THR A 686 2.79 -17.36 0.48
N VAL A 687 2.68 -16.38 -0.40
CA VAL A 687 2.63 -16.60 -1.85
C VAL A 687 3.93 -17.23 -2.32
N SER A 688 3.85 -18.42 -2.93
CA SER A 688 5.04 -19.12 -3.42
C SER A 688 5.57 -18.48 -4.70
N ALA A 689 6.84 -18.72 -5.01
CA ALA A 689 7.38 -18.28 -6.29
C ALA A 689 6.76 -19.05 -7.47
N GLU A 690 6.39 -20.32 -7.26
CA GLU A 690 5.73 -21.20 -8.23
C GLU A 690 4.32 -20.73 -8.60
N MET A 691 3.65 -20.00 -7.71
CA MET A 691 2.37 -19.33 -8.00
C MET A 691 2.49 -18.49 -9.29
N ALA A 692 3.65 -17.85 -9.52
CA ALA A 692 3.93 -17.08 -10.73
C ALA A 692 3.89 -17.88 -12.03
N VAL A 693 3.89 -19.21 -12.01
CA VAL A 693 3.71 -20.01 -13.22
C VAL A 693 2.23 -20.10 -13.62
N VAL A 694 1.33 -20.17 -12.65
CA VAL A 694 -0.07 -20.51 -12.89
C VAL A 694 -1.00 -19.31 -12.89
N TYR A 695 -0.77 -18.29 -12.05
CA TYR A 695 -1.69 -17.15 -12.00
C TYR A 695 -1.62 -16.23 -13.21
N ARG A 696 -0.61 -16.43 -14.07
CA ARG A 696 -0.42 -15.59 -15.24
C ARG A 696 -1.62 -15.70 -16.19
N PHE A 697 -2.29 -16.85 -16.29
CA PHE A 697 -3.55 -17.06 -17.03
C PHE A 697 -3.65 -16.24 -18.34
N HIS A 698 -2.53 -16.03 -19.04
CA HIS A 698 -2.46 -15.09 -20.17
C HIS A 698 -3.29 -15.61 -21.35
N GLU A 699 -3.64 -16.88 -21.33
CA GLU A 699 -4.53 -17.54 -22.25
C GLU A 699 -5.96 -16.99 -22.16
N PHE A 700 -6.37 -16.43 -21.01
CA PHE A 700 -7.66 -15.74 -20.82
C PHE A 700 -7.70 -14.33 -21.40
N ILE A 701 -6.55 -13.75 -21.77
CA ILE A 701 -6.49 -12.38 -22.29
C ILE A 701 -7.23 -12.30 -23.64
N ILE A 702 -8.12 -11.31 -23.73
CA ILE A 702 -8.87 -10.97 -24.94
C ILE A 702 -8.10 -9.93 -25.77
N PRO A 703 -8.19 -9.97 -27.12
CA PRO A 703 -7.57 -8.94 -27.95
C PRO A 703 -8.34 -7.60 -27.90
N SER A 704 -9.68 -7.67 -27.77
CA SER A 704 -10.55 -6.50 -27.76
C SER A 704 -11.85 -6.79 -27.01
N PHE A 705 -12.54 -5.71 -26.61
CA PHE A 705 -13.90 -5.75 -26.07
C PHE A 705 -14.74 -4.57 -26.60
N PRO A 706 -16.06 -4.72 -26.75
CA PRO A 706 -16.94 -3.65 -27.21
C PRO A 706 -17.02 -2.54 -26.17
N ILE A 707 -17.07 -1.29 -26.60
CA ILE A 707 -17.53 -0.17 -25.77
C ILE A 707 -19.00 0.09 -26.09
N LYS A 708 -19.85 0.16 -25.07
CA LYS A 708 -21.30 0.24 -25.24
C LYS A 708 -21.91 1.48 -24.63
N ASP A 709 -22.98 1.98 -25.24
CA ASP A 709 -23.81 3.05 -24.65
C ASP A 709 -24.87 2.50 -23.68
N GLN A 710 -25.63 3.41 -23.06
CA GLN A 710 -26.70 3.05 -22.12
C GLN A 710 -27.85 2.22 -22.73
N ASN A 711 -27.96 2.15 -24.06
CA ASN A 711 -28.94 1.33 -24.76
C ASN A 711 -28.35 -0.02 -25.20
N ASN A 712 -27.19 -0.42 -24.65
CA ASN A 712 -26.45 -1.63 -24.99
C ASN A 712 -26.00 -1.69 -26.46
N LYS A 713 -25.92 -0.52 -27.15
CA LYS A 713 -25.41 -0.44 -28.52
C LYS A 713 -23.90 -0.31 -28.49
N THR A 714 -23.21 -1.18 -29.23
CA THR A 714 -21.76 -1.07 -29.45
C THR A 714 -21.43 0.21 -30.22
N LEU A 715 -20.57 1.03 -29.62
CA LEU A 715 -20.03 2.25 -30.22
C LEU A 715 -18.80 1.94 -31.06
N TRP A 716 -17.85 1.16 -30.53
CA TRP A 716 -16.68 0.60 -31.23
C TRP A 716 -16.12 -0.62 -30.48
N GLU A 717 -15.18 -1.33 -31.11
CA GLU A 717 -14.37 -2.39 -30.48
C GLU A 717 -13.05 -1.81 -29.97
N GLN A 718 -12.80 -1.87 -28.67
CA GLN A 718 -11.58 -1.38 -28.03
C GLN A 718 -10.53 -2.48 -27.98
N ASN A 719 -9.37 -2.25 -28.59
CA ASN A 719 -8.21 -3.12 -28.42
C ASN A 719 -7.68 -3.01 -26.99
N LEU A 720 -7.53 -4.13 -26.28
CA LEU A 720 -7.11 -4.16 -24.87
C LEU A 720 -5.66 -3.69 -24.71
N PHE A 721 -4.76 -4.10 -25.59
CA PHE A 721 -3.35 -3.71 -25.55
C PHE A 721 -3.16 -2.19 -25.71
N ASP A 722 -4.01 -1.53 -26.50
CA ASP A 722 -3.98 -0.07 -26.67
C ASP A 722 -4.51 0.70 -25.45
N THR A 723 -5.13 0.02 -24.48
CA THR A 723 -5.59 0.63 -23.23
C THR A 723 -4.48 0.79 -22.19
N SER A 724 -3.32 0.16 -22.41
CA SER A 724 -2.24 0.17 -21.44
C SER A 724 -1.63 1.55 -21.22
N PHE A 725 -1.52 1.96 -19.95
CA PHE A 725 -1.03 3.26 -19.53
C PHE A 725 -1.80 4.42 -20.18
N ASN A 726 -3.13 4.30 -20.29
CA ASN A 726 -4.01 5.30 -20.90
C ASN A 726 -5.15 5.74 -19.95
N SER A 727 -4.79 6.43 -18.86
CA SER A 727 -5.75 6.89 -17.84
C SER A 727 -6.69 7.98 -18.36
N THR A 728 -6.21 8.88 -19.22
CA THR A 728 -7.06 9.91 -19.85
C THR A 728 -8.13 9.29 -20.74
N GLY A 729 -7.75 8.32 -21.59
CA GLY A 729 -8.72 7.62 -22.42
C GLY A 729 -9.76 6.84 -21.59
N PHE A 730 -9.37 6.28 -20.45
CA PHE A 730 -10.31 5.65 -19.52
C PHE A 730 -11.38 6.65 -19.02
N LEU A 731 -10.98 7.88 -18.65
CA LEU A 731 -11.91 8.93 -18.24
C LEU A 731 -12.80 9.40 -19.38
N ASP A 732 -12.22 9.57 -20.57
CA ASP A 732 -12.95 10.05 -21.76
C ASP A 732 -14.04 9.07 -22.18
N VAL A 733 -13.81 7.77 -22.00
CA VAL A 733 -14.81 6.72 -22.29
C VAL A 733 -15.82 6.58 -21.15
N GLY A 734 -15.34 6.57 -19.91
CA GLY A 734 -16.14 6.36 -18.71
C GLY A 734 -16.33 4.90 -18.32
N LEU A 735 -16.34 4.63 -17.01
CA LEU A 735 -16.42 3.29 -16.41
C LEU A 735 -17.63 2.50 -16.91
N GLU A 736 -18.79 3.14 -16.97
CA GLU A 736 -20.07 2.48 -17.24
C GLU A 736 -20.10 1.86 -18.65
N ARG A 737 -19.53 2.55 -19.64
CA ARG A 737 -19.46 2.07 -21.02
C ARG A 737 -18.48 0.90 -21.19
N ILE A 738 -17.38 0.95 -20.44
CA ILE A 738 -16.36 -0.11 -20.38
C ILE A 738 -16.95 -1.36 -19.74
N LEU A 739 -17.60 -1.20 -18.58
CA LEU A 739 -18.22 -2.32 -17.86
C LEU A 739 -19.37 -2.96 -18.64
N ALA A 740 -20.23 -2.17 -19.29
CA ALA A 740 -21.31 -2.71 -20.14
C ALA A 740 -20.75 -3.60 -21.28
N GLY A 741 -19.62 -3.17 -21.84
CA GLY A 741 -18.84 -3.94 -22.81
C GLY A 741 -18.30 -5.26 -22.27
N ALA A 742 -17.56 -5.16 -21.17
CA ALA A 742 -16.96 -6.29 -20.48
C ALA A 742 -18.02 -7.32 -20.06
N LEU A 743 -19.12 -6.89 -19.43
CA LEU A 743 -20.18 -7.78 -18.92
C LEU A 743 -21.00 -8.49 -20.01
N SER A 744 -20.86 -8.09 -21.27
CA SER A 744 -21.62 -8.66 -22.40
C SER A 744 -20.75 -9.44 -23.38
N SER A 745 -19.49 -9.69 -23.00
CA SER A 745 -18.50 -10.37 -23.82
C SER A 745 -18.00 -11.65 -23.13
N HIS A 746 -17.25 -12.45 -23.87
CA HIS A 746 -16.70 -13.72 -23.38
C HIS A 746 -15.18 -13.69 -23.43
N ILE A 747 -14.53 -14.36 -22.49
CA ILE A 747 -13.08 -14.60 -22.52
C ILE A 747 -12.77 -15.97 -23.17
N PRO A 748 -11.56 -16.16 -23.73
CA PRO A 748 -11.05 -17.48 -24.11
C PRO A 748 -10.77 -18.34 -22.88
N ASN A 749 -10.78 -19.67 -23.07
CA ASN A 749 -10.35 -20.62 -22.05
C ASN A 749 -8.83 -20.85 -22.08
N PHE A 750 -8.32 -21.59 -21.09
CA PHE A 750 -6.89 -21.82 -20.90
C PHE A 750 -6.25 -22.55 -22.09
N LYS A 751 -6.98 -23.47 -22.72
CA LYS A 751 -6.49 -24.24 -23.88
C LYS A 751 -6.48 -23.46 -25.19
N SER A 752 -7.02 -22.24 -25.20
CA SER A 752 -6.99 -21.40 -26.39
C SER A 752 -5.59 -20.91 -26.73
N GLY A 753 -4.67 -20.88 -25.77
CA GLY A 753 -3.38 -20.21 -25.93
C GLY A 753 -3.49 -18.68 -25.87
N VAL A 754 -2.35 -18.00 -26.00
CA VAL A 754 -2.23 -16.56 -25.85
C VAL A 754 -2.41 -15.86 -27.20
N ASP A 755 -3.09 -14.72 -27.19
CA ASP A 755 -3.31 -13.92 -28.39
C ASP A 755 -1.99 -13.43 -29.00
N GLU A 756 -1.93 -13.35 -30.33
CA GLU A 756 -0.72 -12.89 -31.00
C GLU A 756 -0.42 -11.42 -30.69
N SER A 757 -1.43 -10.61 -30.37
CA SER A 757 -1.25 -9.22 -29.93
C SER A 757 -0.49 -9.07 -28.61
N PHE A 758 -0.36 -10.12 -27.79
CA PHE A 758 0.42 -10.13 -26.55
C PHE A 758 1.70 -10.98 -26.64
N ARG A 759 1.83 -11.80 -27.69
CA ARG A 759 3.04 -12.58 -28.01
C ARG A 759 3.97 -11.89 -28.99
N SER A 760 3.42 -11.07 -29.88
CA SER A 760 4.15 -10.35 -30.91
C SER A 760 3.61 -8.93 -31.07
N ALA A 761 3.16 -8.35 -29.96
CA ALA A 761 2.80 -6.94 -29.89
C ALA A 761 3.97 -6.09 -30.42
N GLY A 762 3.66 -4.98 -31.09
CA GLY A 762 4.67 -4.06 -31.62
C GLY A 762 5.69 -3.60 -30.56
N LEU A 763 5.43 -2.48 -29.88
CA LEU A 763 6.30 -1.97 -28.83
C LEU A 763 5.52 -1.85 -27.50
N TYR A 764 5.65 -2.82 -26.60
CA TYR A 764 5.20 -2.67 -25.21
C TYR A 764 6.27 -1.92 -24.43
N ARG A 765 5.89 -0.81 -23.78
CA ARG A 765 6.85 0.11 -23.13
C ARG A 765 8.04 0.49 -24.04
N GLY A 766 7.78 0.66 -25.33
CA GLY A 766 8.79 1.05 -26.32
C GLY A 766 9.75 -0.05 -26.77
N ARG A 767 9.46 -1.33 -26.49
CA ARG A 767 10.31 -2.47 -26.84
C ARG A 767 9.52 -3.66 -27.40
N PRO A 768 10.13 -4.49 -28.27
CA PRO A 768 9.55 -5.76 -28.68
C PRO A 768 9.19 -6.63 -27.47
N PHE A 769 8.01 -7.25 -27.49
CA PHE A 769 7.44 -7.90 -26.32
C PHE A 769 6.73 -9.21 -26.68
N ASP A 770 6.95 -10.21 -25.83
CA ASP A 770 6.21 -11.47 -25.80
C ASP A 770 5.99 -11.83 -24.34
N ILE A 771 4.72 -11.82 -23.92
CA ILE A 771 4.34 -12.08 -22.54
C ILE A 771 4.67 -13.52 -22.10
N VAL A 772 4.61 -14.48 -23.03
CA VAL A 772 4.92 -15.90 -22.79
C VAL A 772 6.42 -16.09 -22.63
N VAL A 773 7.22 -15.44 -23.47
CA VAL A 773 8.69 -15.43 -23.31
C VAL A 773 9.07 -14.92 -21.93
N SER A 774 8.44 -13.83 -21.47
CA SER A 774 8.66 -13.28 -20.15
C SER A 774 8.34 -14.30 -19.05
N SER A 775 7.25 -15.06 -19.17
CA SER A 775 6.89 -16.16 -18.25
C SER A 775 7.95 -17.26 -18.18
N ILE A 776 8.38 -17.78 -19.33
CA ILE A 776 9.38 -18.86 -19.38
C ILE A 776 10.73 -18.37 -18.83
N VAL A 777 11.12 -17.15 -19.17
CA VAL A 777 12.37 -16.57 -18.67
C VAL A 777 12.33 -16.39 -17.16
N HIS A 778 11.23 -15.84 -16.62
CA HIS A 778 11.10 -15.64 -15.17
C HIS A 778 11.08 -16.97 -14.41
N GLU A 779 10.43 -18.02 -14.92
CA GLU A 779 10.47 -19.34 -14.30
C GLU A 779 11.92 -19.83 -14.12
N ARG A 780 12.71 -19.79 -15.21
CA ARG A 780 14.08 -20.30 -15.21
C ARG A 780 15.05 -19.44 -14.40
N GLU A 781 14.92 -18.12 -14.47
CA GLU A 781 15.81 -17.17 -13.79
C GLU A 781 15.53 -17.04 -12.29
N GLN A 782 14.33 -17.42 -11.88
CA GLN A 782 13.94 -17.55 -10.47
C GLN A 782 14.22 -18.95 -9.92
N GLY A 783 14.79 -19.87 -10.73
CA GLY A 783 15.20 -21.20 -10.26
C GLY A 783 14.03 -22.11 -9.90
N LEU A 784 12.89 -21.96 -10.58
CA LEU A 784 11.71 -22.79 -10.37
C LEU A 784 11.90 -24.20 -10.97
N PRO A 785 11.32 -25.23 -10.34
CA PRO A 785 11.43 -26.61 -10.80
C PRO A 785 10.81 -26.82 -12.19
N THR A 786 11.25 -27.86 -12.89
CA THR A 786 10.56 -28.34 -14.09
C THR A 786 9.26 -29.06 -13.72
N PHE A 787 8.38 -29.31 -14.70
CA PHE A 787 7.07 -29.94 -14.46
C PHE A 787 7.17 -31.24 -13.64
N ASN A 788 7.99 -32.19 -14.11
CA ASN A 788 8.14 -33.47 -13.42
C ASN A 788 8.87 -33.33 -12.06
N GLN A 789 9.74 -32.34 -11.88
CA GLN A 789 10.41 -32.11 -10.59
C GLN A 789 9.42 -31.63 -9.53
N TYR A 790 8.55 -30.69 -9.90
CA TYR A 790 7.50 -30.18 -9.01
C TYR A 790 6.56 -31.32 -8.59
N PHE A 791 5.98 -32.04 -9.57
CA PHE A 791 4.99 -33.06 -9.26
C PHE A 791 5.55 -34.32 -8.58
N ARG A 792 6.85 -34.60 -8.72
CA ARG A 792 7.52 -35.61 -7.87
C ARG A 792 7.48 -35.21 -6.40
N ALA A 793 7.79 -33.95 -6.07
CA ALA A 793 7.77 -33.50 -4.67
C ALA A 793 6.36 -33.35 -4.11
N TYR A 794 5.41 -32.90 -4.93
CA TYR A 794 3.99 -32.89 -4.58
C TYR A 794 3.47 -34.31 -4.28
N ASN A 795 3.72 -35.29 -5.15
CA ASN A 795 3.25 -36.66 -4.93
C ASN A 795 3.90 -37.33 -3.71
N VAL A 796 5.10 -36.91 -3.31
CA VAL A 796 5.77 -37.37 -2.06
C VAL A 796 5.01 -36.91 -0.81
N GLN A 797 4.19 -35.86 -0.90
CA GLN A 797 3.34 -35.41 0.21
C GLN A 797 2.13 -36.34 0.45
N ASP A 798 1.98 -37.41 -0.34
CA ASP A 798 0.86 -38.36 -0.28
C ASP A 798 -0.54 -37.69 -0.41
N PRO A 799 -0.78 -36.90 -1.48
CA PRO A 799 -2.07 -36.24 -1.69
C PRO A 799 -3.12 -37.22 -2.24
N ASP A 800 -4.41 -36.93 -2.01
CA ASP A 800 -5.53 -37.71 -2.54
C ASP A 800 -5.58 -37.72 -4.08
N VAL A 801 -5.08 -36.67 -4.74
CA VAL A 801 -4.94 -36.61 -6.20
C VAL A 801 -3.47 -36.63 -6.58
N ILE A 802 -3.04 -37.76 -7.15
CA ILE A 802 -1.71 -37.93 -7.75
C ILE A 802 -1.68 -37.32 -9.15
N VAL A 803 -0.63 -36.53 -9.43
CA VAL A 803 -0.36 -36.03 -10.80
C VAL A 803 0.69 -36.93 -11.45
N PRO A 804 0.38 -37.62 -12.57
CA PRO A 804 1.32 -38.55 -13.20
C PRO A 804 2.63 -37.89 -13.64
N ILE A 805 3.75 -38.56 -13.37
CA ILE A 805 5.06 -38.14 -13.90
C ILE A 805 5.16 -38.53 -15.38
N ARG A 806 5.56 -37.58 -16.21
CA ARG A 806 5.62 -37.71 -17.67
C ARG A 806 7.03 -38.06 -18.11
N ASP A 807 7.39 -39.32 -17.95
CA ASP A 807 8.71 -39.87 -18.31
C ASP A 807 8.88 -40.17 -19.82
N THR A 808 7.79 -40.11 -20.60
CA THR A 808 7.79 -40.23 -22.06
C THR A 808 6.99 -39.10 -22.72
N TRP A 809 7.31 -38.78 -23.98
CA TRP A 809 6.72 -37.64 -24.70
C TRP A 809 5.21 -37.77 -24.92
N ASP A 810 4.72 -38.98 -25.15
CA ASP A 810 3.30 -39.31 -25.34
C ASP A 810 2.46 -39.08 -24.08
N LYS A 811 3.09 -38.98 -22.90
CA LYS A 811 2.39 -38.64 -21.65
C LYS A 811 2.17 -37.15 -21.44
N PHE A 812 2.78 -36.29 -22.27
CA PHE A 812 2.55 -34.84 -22.22
C PHE A 812 1.34 -34.39 -23.04
N SER A 813 1.09 -35.04 -24.18
CA SER A 813 -0.05 -34.71 -25.02
C SER A 813 -0.37 -35.87 -25.95
N SER A 814 -1.65 -35.99 -26.29
CA SER A 814 -2.13 -36.90 -27.33
C SER A 814 -1.94 -36.36 -28.75
N ASP A 815 -1.58 -35.07 -28.92
CA ASP A 815 -1.36 -34.43 -30.21
C ASP A 815 0.04 -34.78 -30.79
N PRO A 816 0.12 -35.46 -31.97
CA PRO A 816 1.38 -35.79 -32.61
C PRO A 816 2.26 -34.58 -32.97
N GLU A 817 1.67 -33.41 -33.27
CA GLU A 817 2.42 -32.19 -33.55
C GLU A 817 3.12 -31.67 -32.28
N VAL A 818 2.40 -31.64 -31.15
CA VAL A 818 2.95 -31.26 -29.85
C VAL A 818 4.09 -32.20 -29.46
N ILE A 819 3.91 -33.52 -29.62
CA ILE A 819 4.96 -34.52 -29.35
C ILE A 819 6.19 -34.27 -30.23
N ARG A 820 6.00 -33.97 -31.52
CA ARG A 820 7.10 -33.67 -32.45
C ARG A 820 7.86 -32.41 -32.00
N ASP A 821 7.14 -31.37 -31.60
CA ASP A 821 7.74 -30.10 -31.21
C ASP A 821 8.43 -30.20 -29.84
N LEU A 822 7.90 -31.01 -28.91
CA LEU A 822 8.58 -31.38 -27.66
C LEU A 822 9.93 -32.06 -27.93
N LYS A 823 9.95 -33.08 -28.81
CA LYS A 823 11.19 -33.77 -29.23
C LYS A 823 12.18 -32.86 -29.96
N LYS A 824 11.68 -31.85 -30.68
CA LYS A 824 12.49 -30.85 -31.38
C LYS A 824 13.15 -29.89 -30.39
N LEU A 825 12.43 -29.45 -29.36
CA LEU A 825 12.85 -28.37 -28.46
C LEU A 825 13.57 -28.88 -27.20
N TYR A 826 13.08 -29.94 -26.57
CA TYR A 826 13.62 -30.48 -25.33
C TYR A 826 14.43 -31.76 -25.55
N LYS A 827 15.47 -31.96 -24.73
CA LYS A 827 16.34 -33.14 -24.82
C LYS A 827 15.74 -34.34 -24.08
N HIS A 828 15.19 -34.09 -22.89
CA HIS A 828 14.57 -35.11 -22.05
C HIS A 828 13.21 -34.64 -21.52
N PRO A 829 12.23 -35.55 -21.28
CA PRO A 829 10.92 -35.20 -20.69
C PRO A 829 11.01 -34.45 -19.35
N ASP A 830 12.06 -34.69 -18.56
CA ASP A 830 12.30 -33.97 -17.30
C ASP A 830 12.78 -32.52 -17.46
N ASP A 831 13.17 -32.11 -18.66
CA ASP A 831 13.63 -30.75 -18.95
C ASP A 831 12.46 -29.77 -19.22
N VAL A 832 11.24 -30.28 -19.36
CA VAL A 832 10.05 -29.48 -19.73
C VAL A 832 9.74 -28.48 -18.62
N ASP A 833 9.78 -27.18 -18.97
CA ASP A 833 9.43 -26.08 -18.07
C ASP A 833 8.05 -26.30 -17.43
N LEU A 834 7.90 -25.87 -16.17
CA LEU A 834 6.66 -26.04 -15.41
C LEU A 834 5.49 -25.39 -16.13
N VAL A 835 5.66 -24.17 -16.65
CA VAL A 835 4.60 -23.45 -17.40
C VAL A 835 4.17 -24.21 -18.65
N VAL A 836 5.11 -24.87 -19.34
CA VAL A 836 4.83 -25.66 -20.54
C VAL A 836 4.08 -26.93 -20.16
N GLY A 837 4.53 -27.63 -19.11
CA GLY A 837 3.86 -28.83 -18.64
C GLY A 837 2.43 -28.57 -18.15
N CYS A 838 2.19 -27.43 -17.50
CA CYS A 838 0.84 -26.97 -17.13
C CYS A 838 0.00 -26.61 -18.36
N GLN A 839 0.56 -25.92 -19.34
CA GLN A 839 -0.12 -25.60 -20.60
C GLN A 839 -0.55 -26.85 -21.37
N LEU A 840 0.31 -27.87 -21.40
CA LEU A 840 0.05 -29.10 -22.14
C LEU A 840 -0.86 -30.09 -21.40
N ASP A 841 -1.06 -29.94 -20.08
CA ASP A 841 -1.81 -30.89 -19.27
C ASP A 841 -3.28 -31.04 -19.72
N GLU A 842 -3.62 -32.18 -20.31
CA GLU A 842 -4.94 -32.45 -20.93
C GLU A 842 -6.01 -32.85 -19.90
N GLU A 843 -5.62 -33.06 -18.64
CA GLU A 843 -6.54 -33.42 -17.57
C GLU A 843 -7.02 -32.17 -16.82
N SER A 844 -8.33 -32.04 -16.59
CA SER A 844 -8.92 -31.06 -15.68
C SER A 844 -9.79 -31.77 -14.64
N PHE A 845 -10.16 -31.06 -13.56
CA PHE A 845 -11.19 -31.57 -12.65
C PHE A 845 -12.56 -31.53 -13.32
N PRO A 846 -13.47 -32.46 -13.00
CA PRO A 846 -14.83 -32.41 -13.52
C PRO A 846 -15.49 -31.05 -13.30
N GLY A 847 -16.05 -30.48 -14.37
CA GLY A 847 -16.67 -29.15 -14.32
C GLY A 847 -15.68 -28.00 -14.29
N THR A 848 -14.38 -28.23 -14.53
CA THR A 848 -13.36 -27.18 -14.61
C THR A 848 -12.67 -27.12 -15.97
N THR A 849 -12.18 -25.93 -16.34
CA THR A 849 -11.45 -25.71 -17.62
C THR A 849 -9.96 -25.42 -17.44
N VAL A 850 -9.51 -25.19 -16.21
CA VAL A 850 -8.11 -25.03 -15.88
C VAL A 850 -7.46 -26.41 -15.73
N PRO A 851 -6.27 -26.63 -16.30
CA PRO A 851 -5.59 -27.91 -16.16
C PRO A 851 -5.35 -28.29 -14.69
N LYS A 852 -5.48 -29.58 -14.39
CA LYS A 852 -5.33 -30.17 -13.05
C LYS A 852 -4.05 -29.71 -12.37
N SER A 853 -2.93 -29.79 -13.09
CA SER A 853 -1.63 -29.34 -12.59
C SER A 853 -1.59 -27.85 -12.22
N ALA A 854 -2.12 -26.98 -13.07
CA ALA A 854 -2.15 -25.55 -12.80
C ALA A 854 -3.02 -25.20 -11.59
N LEU A 855 -4.16 -25.90 -11.47
CA LEU A 855 -5.11 -25.68 -10.39
C LEU A 855 -4.57 -26.12 -9.02
N ILE A 856 -3.85 -27.24 -8.97
CA ILE A 856 -3.19 -27.72 -7.74
C ILE A 856 -2.22 -26.67 -7.20
N ILE A 857 -1.35 -26.11 -8.05
CA ILE A 857 -0.39 -25.06 -7.63
C ILE A 857 -1.13 -23.82 -7.12
N SER A 858 -2.14 -23.36 -7.88
CA SER A 858 -2.88 -22.13 -7.56
C SER A 858 -3.64 -22.24 -6.23
N LEU A 859 -4.38 -23.34 -6.05
CA LEU A 859 -5.18 -23.54 -4.84
C LEU A 859 -4.30 -23.79 -3.62
N PHE A 860 -3.16 -24.48 -3.76
CA PHE A 860 -2.23 -24.67 -2.65
C PHE A 860 -1.81 -23.33 -2.04
N SER A 861 -1.40 -22.36 -2.86
CA SER A 861 -0.95 -21.06 -2.39
C SER A 861 -2.09 -20.22 -1.82
N LEU A 862 -3.20 -20.00 -2.56
CA LEU A 862 -4.27 -19.09 -2.15
C LEU A 862 -5.00 -19.54 -0.88
N PHE A 863 -5.31 -20.85 -0.77
CA PHE A 863 -5.95 -21.38 0.43
C PHE A 863 -5.02 -21.39 1.63
N GLY A 864 -3.75 -21.74 1.41
CA GLY A 864 -2.73 -21.67 2.44
C GLY A 864 -2.65 -20.28 3.07
N MET A 865 -2.56 -19.25 2.23
CA MET A 865 -2.48 -17.85 2.66
C MET A 865 -3.71 -17.40 3.44
N GLY A 866 -4.92 -17.67 2.92
CA GLY A 866 -6.16 -17.28 3.60
C GLY A 866 -6.34 -17.92 4.98
N ASN A 867 -5.87 -19.16 5.15
CA ASN A 867 -5.85 -19.86 6.44
C ASN A 867 -4.67 -19.45 7.35
N SER A 868 -3.67 -18.77 6.82
CA SER A 868 -2.54 -18.25 7.59
C SER A 868 -2.72 -16.78 8.00
N ASP A 869 -3.78 -16.13 7.49
CA ASP A 869 -4.06 -14.72 7.71
C ASP A 869 -4.92 -14.50 8.96
N ARG A 870 -4.33 -14.00 10.04
CA ARG A 870 -5.00 -13.73 11.33
C ARG A 870 -6.21 -12.80 11.22
N PHE A 871 -6.24 -11.96 10.20
CA PHE A 871 -7.29 -10.97 9.97
C PHE A 871 -8.29 -11.42 8.89
N SER A 872 -8.25 -12.68 8.46
CA SER A 872 -9.21 -13.19 7.46
C SER A 872 -10.63 -13.20 8.01
N ILE A 873 -11.61 -13.02 7.13
CA ILE A 873 -13.03 -13.03 7.50
C ILE A 873 -13.45 -14.39 8.09
N GLY A 874 -12.85 -15.49 7.63
CA GLY A 874 -13.12 -16.83 8.17
C GLY A 874 -12.74 -16.93 9.66
N PHE A 875 -11.59 -16.40 10.03
CA PHE A 875 -11.18 -16.33 11.44
C PHE A 875 -12.09 -15.41 12.26
N ALA A 876 -12.39 -14.22 11.73
CA ALA A 876 -13.24 -13.26 12.42
C ALA A 876 -14.64 -13.83 12.73
N MET A 877 -15.20 -14.66 11.83
CA MET A 877 -16.49 -15.32 12.02
C MET A 877 -16.46 -16.54 12.94
N MET A 878 -15.39 -17.34 12.95
CA MET A 878 -15.39 -18.58 13.73
C MET A 878 -14.99 -18.36 15.19
N ARG A 879 -14.32 -17.24 15.49
CA ARG A 879 -13.69 -17.02 16.79
C ARG A 879 -14.64 -17.19 17.97
N CYS A 880 -15.71 -16.40 18.08
CA CYS A 880 -16.58 -16.48 19.26
C CYS A 880 -17.41 -17.77 19.36
N ILE A 881 -17.56 -18.54 18.27
CA ILE A 881 -18.25 -19.84 18.27
C ILE A 881 -17.36 -20.93 18.88
N LEU A 882 -16.07 -20.90 18.58
CA LEU A 882 -15.12 -21.96 18.93
C LEU A 882 -14.49 -21.78 20.33
N VAL A 883 -14.92 -20.78 21.09
CA VAL A 883 -14.43 -20.54 22.45
C VAL A 883 -15.20 -21.40 23.47
N ASP A 884 -14.51 -21.96 24.46
CA ASP A 884 -15.15 -22.79 25.52
C ASP A 884 -16.23 -22.03 26.32
N ARG A 885 -16.16 -20.70 26.32
CA ARG A 885 -17.09 -19.77 27.00
C ARG A 885 -17.51 -18.64 26.05
N PRO A 886 -18.44 -18.86 25.10
CA PRO A 886 -18.84 -17.86 24.09
C PRO A 886 -19.34 -16.55 24.70
N TRP A 887 -19.79 -16.59 25.94
CA TRP A 887 -20.15 -15.44 26.76
C TRP A 887 -18.96 -14.63 27.33
N ASP A 888 -17.71 -14.99 26.99
CA ASP A 888 -16.47 -14.34 27.40
C ASP A 888 -15.54 -14.05 26.19
N CYS A 889 -16.13 -13.92 24.99
CA CYS A 889 -15.40 -13.63 23.77
C CYS A 889 -14.97 -12.15 23.70
N HIS A 890 -13.66 -11.89 23.72
CA HIS A 890 -13.08 -10.56 23.53
C HIS A 890 -12.51 -10.42 22.12
N PRO A 891 -12.97 -9.48 21.27
CA PRO A 891 -12.41 -9.28 19.93
C PRO A 891 -10.89 -9.07 19.97
N SER A 892 -10.18 -9.56 18.95
CA SER A 892 -8.72 -9.48 18.81
C SER A 892 -8.29 -8.49 17.73
N ASN A 893 -9.25 -8.00 16.94
CA ASN A 893 -9.09 -6.97 15.92
C ASN A 893 -10.40 -6.18 15.75
N ALA A 894 -10.35 -5.06 15.03
CA ALA A 894 -11.52 -4.20 14.86
C ALA A 894 -12.64 -4.82 14.01
N LEU A 895 -12.31 -5.70 13.06
CA LEU A 895 -13.31 -6.39 12.23
C LEU A 895 -14.18 -7.31 13.09
N GLU A 896 -13.57 -8.04 14.02
CA GLU A 896 -14.29 -8.87 14.99
C GLU A 896 -15.17 -8.04 15.90
N ASP A 897 -14.67 -6.91 16.43
CA ASP A 897 -15.46 -6.04 17.32
C ASP A 897 -16.69 -5.46 16.61
N LEU A 898 -16.59 -5.24 15.30
CA LEU A 898 -17.65 -4.74 14.45
C LEU A 898 -18.68 -5.81 14.05
N ILE A 899 -18.22 -7.04 13.75
CA ILE A 899 -19.09 -8.17 13.40
C ILE A 899 -19.81 -8.72 14.64
N TRP A 900 -19.15 -8.72 15.80
CA TRP A 900 -19.66 -9.29 17.06
C TRP A 900 -20.18 -8.21 18.00
N GLU A 901 -21.45 -7.85 17.89
CA GLU A 901 -22.08 -6.88 18.78
C GLU A 901 -22.35 -7.45 20.17
N GLN A 902 -21.98 -6.70 21.22
CA GLN A 902 -22.32 -7.04 22.59
C GLN A 902 -23.84 -6.98 22.80
N LYS A 903 -24.44 -8.04 23.33
CA LYS A 903 -25.86 -8.10 23.67
C LYS A 903 -26.03 -8.25 25.19
N PRO A 904 -26.93 -7.48 25.82
CA PRO A 904 -27.14 -7.56 27.26
C PRO A 904 -27.87 -8.87 27.60
N VAL A 905 -27.14 -9.85 28.15
CA VAL A 905 -27.72 -11.10 28.65
C VAL A 905 -27.44 -11.20 30.17
N PRO A 906 -28.47 -11.36 31.02
CA PRO A 906 -28.29 -11.48 32.46
C PRO A 906 -27.35 -12.63 32.83
N GLY A 907 -26.32 -12.35 33.64
CA GLY A 907 -25.29 -13.33 34.04
C GLY A 907 -24.14 -13.53 33.04
N PHE A 908 -24.22 -12.91 31.85
CA PHE A 908 -23.25 -13.08 30.77
C PHE A 908 -22.83 -11.72 30.20
N HIS A 909 -22.00 -10.99 30.96
CA HIS A 909 -21.65 -9.59 30.68
C HIS A 909 -20.90 -9.37 29.35
N ASN A 910 -20.19 -10.35 28.83
CA ASN A 910 -19.43 -10.26 27.58
C ASN A 910 -20.10 -11.04 26.42
N PHE A 911 -21.38 -11.41 26.55
CA PHE A 911 -22.07 -12.11 25.48
C PHE A 911 -22.17 -11.24 24.23
N ARG A 912 -21.72 -11.79 23.10
CA ARG A 912 -21.76 -11.13 21.79
C ARG A 912 -22.55 -11.98 20.80
N PHE A 913 -23.22 -11.31 19.88
CA PHE A 913 -23.91 -11.94 18.75
C PHE A 913 -23.65 -11.15 17.48
N TYR A 914 -23.86 -11.77 16.33
CA TYR A 914 -23.60 -11.12 15.06
C TYR A 914 -24.39 -9.82 14.87
N SER A 915 -23.74 -8.82 14.25
CA SER A 915 -24.40 -7.63 13.74
C SER A 915 -25.24 -7.98 12.51
N ASP A 916 -26.56 -7.80 12.60
CA ASP A 916 -27.46 -8.02 11.46
C ASP A 916 -27.09 -7.15 10.26
N PHE A 917 -26.59 -5.93 10.51
CA PHE A 917 -26.18 -5.01 9.46
C PHE A 917 -24.92 -5.54 8.75
N TRP A 918 -23.85 -5.83 9.49
CA TRP A 918 -22.58 -6.24 8.88
C TRP A 918 -22.63 -7.64 8.27
N VAL A 919 -23.42 -8.55 8.83
CA VAL A 919 -23.70 -9.86 8.23
C VAL A 919 -24.32 -9.72 6.83
N LYS A 920 -25.25 -8.78 6.66
CA LYS A 920 -25.86 -8.48 5.37
C LYS A 920 -24.91 -7.70 4.46
N GLU A 921 -24.18 -6.74 5.02
CA GLU A 921 -23.29 -5.87 4.26
C GLU A 921 -22.12 -6.65 3.65
N LEU A 922 -21.60 -7.65 4.35
CA LEU A 922 -20.60 -8.61 3.89
C LEU A 922 -21.21 -9.81 3.14
N ASP A 923 -22.55 -9.89 3.03
CA ASP A 923 -23.26 -10.97 2.35
C ASP A 923 -22.89 -12.37 2.86
N LEU A 924 -22.65 -12.49 4.17
CA LEU A 924 -22.17 -13.73 4.80
C LEU A 924 -23.13 -14.92 4.64
N PRO A 925 -24.47 -14.79 4.72
CA PRO A 925 -25.38 -15.93 4.52
C PRO A 925 -25.29 -16.54 3.12
N ALA A 926 -24.83 -15.75 2.13
CA ALA A 926 -24.59 -16.21 0.77
C ALA A 926 -23.08 -16.31 0.47
N HIS A 927 -22.23 -16.34 1.50
CA HIS A 927 -20.77 -16.46 1.40
C HIS A 927 -20.11 -15.41 0.48
N GLY A 928 -20.69 -14.21 0.40
CA GLY A 928 -20.19 -13.13 -0.45
C GLY A 928 -20.53 -13.24 -1.93
N THR A 929 -21.33 -14.23 -2.35
CA THR A 929 -21.63 -14.47 -3.78
C THR A 929 -22.29 -13.28 -4.48
N ASN A 930 -23.03 -12.44 -3.75
CA ASN A 930 -23.69 -11.27 -4.31
C ASN A 930 -22.80 -10.01 -4.27
N LEU A 931 -21.61 -10.06 -3.67
CA LEU A 931 -20.78 -8.87 -3.47
C LEU A 931 -20.32 -8.23 -4.77
N LEU A 932 -20.00 -9.01 -5.80
CA LEU A 932 -19.58 -8.42 -7.09
C LEU A 932 -20.75 -7.74 -7.80
N TRP A 933 -21.95 -8.34 -7.75
CA TRP A 933 -23.18 -7.73 -8.26
C TRP A 933 -23.49 -6.41 -7.54
N ARG A 934 -23.40 -6.43 -6.20
CA ARG A 934 -23.60 -5.23 -5.36
C ARG A 934 -22.52 -4.19 -5.60
N LEU A 935 -21.26 -4.60 -5.75
CA LEU A 935 -20.15 -3.69 -6.02
C LEU A 935 -20.41 -2.87 -7.29
N ILE A 936 -20.88 -3.51 -8.37
CA ILE A 936 -21.22 -2.81 -9.62
C ILE A 936 -22.46 -1.92 -9.45
N THR A 937 -23.55 -2.47 -8.93
CA THR A 937 -24.85 -1.78 -8.88
C THR A 937 -24.93 -0.67 -7.83
N GLU A 938 -24.16 -0.77 -6.75
CA GLU A 938 -24.11 0.26 -5.69
C GLU A 938 -23.06 1.35 -5.96
N ASN A 939 -22.15 1.15 -6.91
CA ASN A 939 -21.04 2.06 -7.21
C ASN A 939 -20.94 2.50 -8.68
N SER A 940 -21.98 2.30 -9.49
CA SER A 940 -22.07 2.79 -10.87
C SER A 940 -23.52 3.13 -11.25
N GLU A 941 -23.72 3.78 -12.39
CA GLU A 941 -25.08 4.00 -12.95
C GLU A 941 -25.65 2.71 -13.61
N ILE A 942 -24.92 1.58 -13.59
CA ILE A 942 -25.39 0.29 -14.12
C ILE A 942 -26.29 -0.37 -13.07
N ASN A 943 -27.59 -0.24 -13.26
CA ASN A 943 -28.59 -0.77 -12.33
C ASN A 943 -29.01 -2.21 -12.61
N CYS A 944 -28.61 -2.79 -13.74
CA CYS A 944 -29.01 -4.14 -14.15
C CYS A 944 -27.80 -4.93 -14.65
N VAL A 945 -27.45 -6.00 -13.95
CA VAL A 945 -26.38 -6.94 -14.36
C VAL A 945 -26.78 -8.36 -14.03
N GLN A 946 -26.13 -9.33 -14.66
CA GLN A 946 -26.31 -10.76 -14.40
C GLN A 946 -26.12 -11.08 -12.92
N ARG A 947 -26.92 -12.00 -12.37
CA ARG A 947 -26.82 -12.46 -10.98
C ARG A 947 -25.36 -12.74 -10.56
N SER A 948 -24.61 -13.42 -11.43
CA SER A 948 -23.18 -13.65 -11.30
C SER A 948 -22.46 -12.87 -12.41
N PRO A 949 -21.92 -11.66 -12.14
CA PRO A 949 -21.32 -10.81 -13.18
C PRO A 949 -20.07 -11.39 -13.86
N LEU A 950 -19.45 -12.41 -13.26
CA LEU A 950 -18.34 -13.15 -13.86
C LEU A 950 -18.80 -14.05 -15.01
N PHE A 951 -20.10 -14.35 -15.10
CA PHE A 951 -20.69 -15.21 -16.13
C PHE A 951 -21.58 -14.38 -17.07
N PRO A 952 -21.62 -14.72 -18.36
CA PRO A 952 -22.53 -14.12 -19.33
C PRO A 952 -24.01 -14.27 -18.93
N PRO A 953 -24.90 -13.43 -19.49
CA PRO A 953 -26.31 -13.47 -19.14
C PRO A 953 -26.96 -14.72 -19.73
N ASP A 954 -27.69 -15.46 -18.90
CA ASP A 954 -28.53 -16.58 -19.32
C ASP A 954 -29.88 -16.51 -18.61
N ASN A 955 -30.98 -16.70 -19.34
CA ASN A 955 -32.32 -16.47 -18.77
C ASN A 955 -32.68 -17.46 -17.67
N ASP A 956 -32.13 -18.68 -17.72
CA ASP A 956 -32.52 -19.77 -16.82
C ASP A 956 -31.53 -19.92 -15.66
N THR A 957 -30.22 -19.81 -15.94
CA THR A 957 -29.14 -20.09 -14.99
C THR A 957 -28.49 -18.83 -14.42
N ASN A 958 -28.36 -17.75 -15.20
CA ASN A 958 -27.71 -16.51 -14.77
C ASN A 958 -28.49 -15.24 -15.20
N PRO A 959 -29.72 -15.05 -14.68
CA PRO A 959 -30.60 -14.00 -15.16
C PRO A 959 -30.07 -12.60 -14.81
N ILE A 960 -30.42 -11.62 -15.63
CA ILE A 960 -30.15 -10.21 -15.34
C ILE A 960 -31.07 -9.74 -14.20
N LEU A 961 -30.45 -9.24 -13.14
CA LEU A 961 -31.13 -8.68 -11.98
C LEU A 961 -30.92 -7.17 -11.93
N CYS A 962 -32.01 -6.44 -11.72
CA CYS A 962 -31.98 -4.99 -11.59
C CYS A 962 -32.12 -4.57 -10.12
N SER A 963 -31.26 -3.65 -9.67
CA SER A 963 -31.48 -2.93 -8.41
C SER A 963 -32.80 -2.17 -8.51
N LYS A 964 -33.69 -2.32 -7.53
CA LYS A 964 -34.93 -1.54 -7.50
C LYS A 964 -34.56 -0.07 -7.42
N GLU A 965 -34.99 0.74 -8.38
CA GLU A 965 -34.92 2.20 -8.24
C GLU A 965 -35.53 2.58 -6.88
N ALA A 966 -34.93 3.56 -6.19
CA ALA A 966 -35.57 4.28 -5.09
C ALA A 966 -36.71 5.16 -5.64
N GLY A 967 -37.62 4.58 -6.44
CA GLY A 967 -38.84 5.20 -6.93
C GLY A 967 -39.91 5.07 -5.85
N LYS A 968 -40.54 6.21 -5.53
CA LYS A 968 -41.68 6.39 -4.62
C LYS A 968 -42.45 5.09 -4.38
N VAL A 969 -42.44 4.63 -3.13
CA VAL A 969 -43.36 3.59 -2.67
C VAL A 969 -44.76 3.99 -3.11
N SER A 970 -45.30 3.28 -4.10
CA SER A 970 -46.71 3.38 -4.46
C SER A 970 -47.51 3.13 -3.20
N SER A 971 -48.46 4.00 -2.89
CA SER A 971 -49.35 3.87 -1.73
C SER A 971 -50.07 2.50 -1.67
N TRP A 972 -50.08 1.76 -2.79
CA TRP A 972 -50.60 0.39 -2.90
C TRP A 972 -49.65 -0.71 -2.40
N ALA A 973 -48.32 -0.50 -2.40
CA ALA A 973 -47.36 -1.51 -1.93
C ALA A 973 -47.30 -1.62 -0.39
N VAL A 974 -47.71 -0.56 0.32
CA VAL A 974 -47.85 -0.56 1.79
C VAL A 974 -49.05 -1.42 2.22
N LEU A 975 -50.07 -1.58 1.37
CA LEU A 975 -51.27 -2.37 1.68
C LEU A 975 -51.04 -3.89 1.63
N PHE A 976 -50.07 -4.39 0.86
CA PHE A 976 -49.79 -5.83 0.78
C PHE A 976 -48.71 -6.34 1.75
N SER A 977 -47.93 -5.45 2.37
CA SER A 977 -46.79 -5.83 3.22
C SER A 977 -47.18 -6.19 4.67
N PHE A 978 -48.48 -6.29 5.00
CA PHE A 978 -48.97 -6.52 6.37
C PHE A 978 -49.17 -7.99 6.78
N PHE A 979 -48.85 -8.96 5.93
CA PHE A 979 -48.88 -10.38 6.30
C PHE A 979 -47.49 -11.01 6.11
N GLN A 980 -46.67 -11.00 7.17
CA GLN A 980 -45.60 -11.96 7.30
C GLN A 980 -46.07 -13.14 8.17
N ILE A 981 -46.13 -14.32 7.56
CA ILE A 981 -46.20 -15.59 8.28
C ILE A 981 -44.75 -16.00 8.55
N THR A 982 -44.34 -15.97 9.82
CA THR A 982 -43.01 -16.47 10.20
C THR A 982 -43.17 -17.88 10.75
N LEU A 983 -42.62 -18.86 10.04
CA LEU A 983 -42.51 -20.24 10.53
C LEU A 983 -41.20 -20.34 11.34
N SER A 984 -41.32 -20.45 12.66
CA SER A 984 -40.15 -20.71 13.51
C SER A 984 -40.10 -22.19 13.86
N LEU A 985 -39.03 -22.85 13.42
CA LEU A 985 -38.69 -24.22 13.79
C LEU A 985 -37.65 -24.15 14.91
N SER A 986 -38.06 -24.43 16.15
CA SER A 986 -37.12 -24.51 17.27
C SER A 986 -36.70 -25.96 17.50
N LYS A 987 -35.39 -26.22 17.53
CA LYS A 987 -34.81 -27.55 17.77
C LYS A 987 -34.65 -27.75 19.28
N GLN A 988 -35.53 -28.53 19.91
CA GLN A 988 -35.38 -28.93 21.32
C GLN A 988 -34.83 -30.36 21.40
N GLY A 989 -33.52 -30.49 21.16
CA GLY A 989 -32.80 -31.75 21.35
C GLY A 989 -32.69 -32.63 20.08
N PRO A 990 -32.00 -33.78 20.20
CA PRO A 990 -31.44 -34.49 19.04
C PRO A 990 -32.45 -35.20 18.13
N TYR A 991 -33.73 -35.36 18.52
CA TYR A 991 -34.71 -36.14 17.72
C TYR A 991 -36.14 -35.59 17.64
N SER A 992 -36.41 -34.29 17.88
CA SER A 992 -37.71 -33.71 17.51
C SER A 992 -37.65 -32.22 17.12
N LEU A 993 -38.49 -31.86 16.14
CA LEU A 993 -38.73 -30.50 15.65
C LEU A 993 -40.20 -30.15 15.86
N VAL A 994 -40.46 -29.03 16.53
CA VAL A 994 -41.82 -28.45 16.66
C VAL A 994 -41.85 -27.15 15.86
N ALA A 995 -42.79 -27.04 14.92
CA ALA A 995 -43.05 -25.84 14.15
C ALA A 995 -44.10 -24.99 14.88
N THR A 996 -43.76 -23.74 15.21
CA THR A 996 -44.74 -22.77 15.72
C THR A 996 -44.96 -21.69 14.67
N VAL A 997 -46.21 -21.51 14.26
CA VAL A 997 -46.63 -20.45 13.32
C VAL A 997 -47.15 -19.28 14.13
N ILE A 998 -46.48 -18.13 14.05
CA ILE A 998 -46.95 -16.88 14.66
C ILE A 998 -47.38 -15.94 13.54
N ILE A 999 -48.64 -15.52 13.59
CA ILE A 999 -49.21 -14.50 12.71
C ILE A 999 -49.34 -13.22 13.53
N THR A 1000 -48.48 -12.24 13.27
CA THR A 1000 -48.55 -10.91 13.89
C THR A 1000 -49.30 -9.94 12.99
N THR A 1001 -50.47 -9.49 13.42
CA THR A 1001 -51.20 -8.37 12.78
C THR A 1001 -50.75 -7.04 13.42
N GLY A 1002 -50.03 -6.22 12.65
CA GLY A 1002 -49.53 -4.92 13.10
C GLY A 1002 -50.62 -3.87 13.31
N SER A 1003 -50.59 -3.24 14.49
CA SER A 1003 -51.52 -2.27 15.04
C SER A 1003 -51.56 -0.93 14.29
N GLY A 1004 -52.32 -0.82 13.20
CA GLY A 1004 -52.52 0.44 12.45
C GLY A 1004 -53.97 0.89 12.24
N ILE A 1005 -54.97 0.04 12.50
CA ILE A 1005 -56.39 0.31 12.13
C ILE A 1005 -57.32 0.44 13.35
N LEU A 1006 -56.79 0.39 14.58
CA LEU A 1006 -57.61 0.49 15.80
C LEU A 1006 -57.97 1.93 16.22
N ALA A 1007 -57.34 2.96 15.64
CA ALA A 1007 -57.72 4.36 15.87
C ALA A 1007 -58.90 4.82 14.99
N PHE A 1008 -59.22 4.10 13.90
CA PHE A 1008 -60.31 4.47 12.99
C PHE A 1008 -61.63 3.75 13.31
N MET A 1009 -61.57 2.57 13.96
CA MET A 1009 -62.76 1.78 14.30
C MET A 1009 -63.37 2.08 15.68
N HIS A 1010 -62.76 2.96 16.48
CA HIS A 1010 -63.41 3.48 17.69
C HIS A 1010 -64.49 4.55 17.37
N TYR A 1011 -64.63 4.95 16.11
CA TYR A 1011 -65.65 5.90 15.63
C TYR A 1011 -66.95 5.21 15.13
N LEU A 1012 -66.95 3.89 14.91
CA LEU A 1012 -68.14 3.15 14.48
C LEU A 1012 -68.25 1.88 15.31
N GLY A 1013 -68.95 1.99 16.45
CA GLY A 1013 -69.17 0.88 17.35
C GLY A 1013 -69.98 -0.23 16.68
N TRP A 1014 -69.56 -1.48 16.88
CA TRP A 1014 -70.48 -2.61 17.00
C TRP A 1014 -69.81 -3.82 17.66
N ARG A 1015 -70.54 -4.38 18.62
CA ARG A 1015 -70.16 -5.53 19.45
C ARG A 1015 -70.10 -6.80 18.61
N THR A 1016 -69.05 -7.60 18.77
CA THR A 1016 -69.08 -9.02 18.36
C THR A 1016 -69.11 -9.95 19.56
N SER A 1017 -70.14 -10.78 19.53
CA SER A 1017 -70.36 -11.93 20.39
C SER A 1017 -69.63 -13.14 19.81
N ALA A 1018 -68.97 -13.87 20.71
CA ALA A 1018 -68.89 -15.33 20.75
C ALA A 1018 -68.04 -16.13 19.74
N ARG A 1019 -67.29 -17.02 20.40
CA ARG A 1019 -67.09 -18.47 20.15
C ARG A 1019 -65.86 -18.90 19.35
N ARG A 1020 -64.88 -19.34 20.16
CA ARG A 1020 -64.03 -20.51 19.96
C ARG A 1020 -64.73 -21.64 19.19
N LYS A 1021 -63.99 -22.28 18.29
CA LYS A 1021 -63.73 -23.73 18.34
C LYS A 1021 -62.50 -24.11 17.52
N THR A 1022 -61.61 -24.80 18.23
CA THR A 1022 -60.60 -25.82 17.84
C THR A 1022 -59.65 -25.50 16.70
#